data_AF-A0A4Z0VST7-F1
#
_entry.id   AF-A0A4Z0VST7-F1
#
_cell.length_a   1.000
_cell.length_b   1.000
_cell.length_c   1.000
_cell.angle_alpha   90.00
_cell.angle_beta   90.00
_cell.angle_gamma   90.00
#
_symmetry.space_group_name_H-M   'P 1'
#
loop_
_entity.id
_entity.type
_entity.pdbx_description
1 polymer ?
#
loop_
_entity_poly.entity_id
_entity_poly.type
_entity_poly.pdbx_seq_one_letter_code
_entity_poly.pdbx_strand_id
1 'polypeptide(L)'
;MEKLYIALVTAITVGLGVFFFMPEKDFNKEFNIPEPSNIKLSFIEKNKANLSWKNNFIGKNVIVFLDDVEGNRIASFILEPNVNNIDIELKEGIDYKAYIRAISSQGSYADSKNIYIKFFNSQADEAIFRGEDVELKIYKKSFIEGFNTLIYSIEDGENSFIDISYFRPENLTILKSVTSQSTSNIKDVIFPFGIKHTGKEAFDFPKYMKVFYENKIYRDFAIRRNEKYYPVISKELTRDEYENIYPTFFEIFSENFLNIPVIQNMKVKLFYKDYKKVPSYAELWKQKPYQKNMTFKQDLFVIDDYITRNEVSYRMPEKLMNNASGVELKDKAVIFIHGLQFVRLDQDYNNNGDFPWRYNRRFDYFNSWFEYIYKNPEKFENFDYYEFIYDTHSMTAEEFGEQLNKIMDENGFFDENGYKEIYLIGHSMGGLVARYAANVQYRPNIEKIITINAVNKGSPFQNLPQLFYSELISNYTFSLDIVEPLYSILTKTINSIIDKKPLDISTEIETIMRKNPLLFPVLFSEYGILDTFQGGMSISYVNQEYLSALENKLYSNIPFNDSIFKINDKIKKLNDEDMYLEKTIIFLSQINQYTSKPHFNFTYSVLKAFSEVAGIEDEDMINNDGAVTLDSQMLEGYEGPTIDKTFYENTVHEDILKNKDLIKRVFEEYILK
;
A
#
# COMPACT_ATOMS: atom_id res chain seq x y z
N MET A 1 40.23 13.52 -27.59
CA MET A 1 39.82 14.88 -28.04
C MET A 1 39.48 14.71 -29.52
N GLU A 2 38.27 14.95 -30.01
CA GLU A 2 37.17 15.78 -29.51
C GLU A 2 35.82 15.03 -29.54
N LYS A 3 35.20 14.76 -28.38
CA LYS A 3 33.75 14.46 -28.29
C LYS A 3 32.89 15.74 -28.43
N LEU A 4 33.39 16.75 -29.15
CA LEU A 4 32.84 18.11 -29.17
C LEU A 4 32.70 18.74 -30.57
N TYR A 5 33.42 18.23 -31.59
CA TYR A 5 33.35 18.79 -32.95
C TYR A 5 32.50 17.96 -33.93
N ILE A 6 32.48 16.63 -33.78
CA ILE A 6 31.63 15.73 -34.59
C ILE A 6 30.13 15.99 -34.35
N ALA A 7 29.78 16.61 -33.22
CA ALA A 7 28.43 17.03 -32.88
C ALA A 7 27.87 18.18 -33.75
N LEU A 8 28.65 18.78 -34.67
CA LEU A 8 28.25 20.03 -35.35
C LEU A 8 28.16 20.01 -36.89
N VAL A 9 28.56 18.94 -37.60
CA VAL A 9 28.83 19.05 -39.06
C VAL A 9 27.97 18.17 -39.99
N THR A 10 27.29 17.11 -39.51
CA THR A 10 26.59 16.18 -40.44
C THR A 10 25.30 15.55 -39.87
N ALA A 11 24.17 16.22 -39.61
CA ALA A 11 23.63 17.54 -39.96
C ALA A 11 23.28 17.85 -41.43
N ILE A 12 23.88 17.19 -42.44
CA ILE A 12 23.77 17.66 -43.84
C ILE A 12 23.44 16.59 -44.90
N THR A 13 23.67 15.29 -44.65
CA THR A 13 23.70 14.30 -45.75
C THR A 13 22.85 13.05 -45.52
N VAL A 14 21.84 12.88 -46.39
CA VAL A 14 21.17 11.60 -46.76
C VAL A 14 20.35 10.93 -45.64
N GLY A 15 19.02 10.82 -45.69
CA GLY A 15 18.07 11.19 -46.74
C GLY A 15 17.66 10.02 -47.65
N LEU A 16 16.40 9.59 -47.48
CA LEU A 16 15.50 8.99 -48.47
C LEU A 16 15.66 7.51 -48.89
N GLY A 17 14.49 6.85 -48.86
CA GLY A 17 14.04 5.75 -49.71
C GLY A 17 12.64 5.32 -49.24
N VAL A 18 11.57 5.22 -50.04
CA VAL A 18 11.36 5.37 -51.49
C VAL A 18 9.90 5.90 -51.66
N PHE A 19 9.63 7.06 -52.28
CA PHE A 19 9.38 7.32 -53.71
C PHE A 19 8.16 6.61 -54.35
N PHE A 20 7.21 7.38 -54.89
CA PHE A 20 6.68 7.25 -56.27
C PHE A 20 5.90 8.52 -56.72
N PHE A 21 5.86 8.76 -58.04
CA PHE A 21 5.46 9.98 -58.77
C PHE A 21 4.67 9.53 -60.04
N MET A 22 3.81 10.27 -60.76
CA MET A 22 3.19 11.64 -60.76
C MET A 22 2.03 11.62 -61.82
N PRO A 23 1.28 12.69 -62.21
CA PRO A 23 1.05 14.06 -61.69
C PRO A 23 -0.50 14.33 -61.53
N GLU A 24 -1.13 15.52 -61.56
CA GLU A 24 -0.70 16.95 -61.56
C GLU A 24 -1.62 17.84 -60.66
N LYS A 25 -2.73 18.37 -61.22
CA LYS A 25 -3.71 19.32 -60.63
C LYS A 25 -5.13 18.70 -60.66
N ASP A 26 -6.08 19.03 -59.79
CA ASP A 26 -6.43 20.38 -59.30
C ASP A 26 -7.16 20.35 -57.92
N PHE A 27 -7.21 21.52 -57.26
CA PHE A 27 -8.11 21.97 -56.16
C PHE A 27 -8.48 21.08 -54.94
N ASN A 28 -8.74 21.79 -53.82
CA ASN A 28 -9.24 21.30 -52.52
C ASN A 28 -8.33 20.35 -51.72
N LYS A 29 -7.52 20.94 -50.83
CA LYS A 29 -7.10 20.26 -49.59
C LYS A 29 -7.81 20.90 -48.40
N GLU A 30 -8.50 20.06 -47.64
CA GLU A 30 -9.00 20.40 -46.31
C GLU A 30 -7.82 20.82 -45.42
N PHE A 31 -7.90 22.02 -44.86
CA PHE A 31 -6.94 22.51 -43.88
C PHE A 31 -7.24 21.85 -42.53
N ASN A 32 -6.84 20.60 -42.37
CA ASN A 32 -6.92 19.94 -41.07
C ASN A 32 -5.93 20.64 -40.12
N ILE A 33 -6.46 21.40 -39.17
CA ILE A 33 -5.66 22.08 -38.14
C ILE A 33 -5.36 21.00 -37.08
N PRO A 34 -4.09 20.71 -36.74
CA PRO A 34 -3.79 19.86 -35.59
C PRO A 34 -4.44 20.38 -34.29
N GLU A 35 -4.42 19.58 -33.22
CA GLU A 35 -4.88 20.04 -31.91
C GLU A 35 -3.72 20.69 -31.11
N PRO A 36 -3.97 21.75 -30.31
CA PRO A 36 -2.97 22.28 -29.38
C PRO A 36 -2.59 21.22 -28.34
N SER A 37 -1.29 20.95 -28.20
CA SER A 37 -0.77 19.82 -27.42
C SER A 37 0.32 20.25 -26.42
N ASN A 38 0.73 19.33 -25.54
CA ASN A 38 1.74 19.54 -24.49
C ASN A 38 1.41 20.77 -23.62
N ILE A 39 0.14 20.94 -23.25
CA ILE A 39 -0.32 22.10 -22.50
C ILE A 39 0.19 21.99 -21.06
N LYS A 40 0.58 23.11 -20.46
CA LYS A 40 1.16 23.20 -19.12
C LYS A 40 0.58 24.38 -18.38
N LEU A 41 0.34 24.18 -17.09
CA LEU A 41 -0.06 25.24 -16.17
C LEU A 41 1.11 25.52 -15.19
N SER A 42 1.50 26.77 -15.04
CA SER A 42 2.52 27.20 -14.09
C SER A 42 2.14 28.54 -13.46
N PHE A 43 2.20 28.62 -12.13
CA PHE A 43 1.77 29.82 -11.40
C PHE A 43 2.82 30.95 -11.47
N ILE A 44 2.36 32.20 -11.41
CA ILE A 44 3.22 33.40 -11.53
C ILE A 44 3.07 34.33 -10.32
N GLU A 45 1.85 34.73 -10.00
CA GLU A 45 1.53 35.70 -8.94
C GLU A 45 0.28 35.24 -8.20
N LYS A 46 0.01 35.75 -6.99
CA LYS A 46 -1.02 35.30 -6.01
C LYS A 46 -2.29 34.63 -6.57
N ASN A 47 -2.88 35.13 -7.66
CA ASN A 47 -4.07 34.59 -8.32
C ASN A 47 -3.94 34.43 -9.86
N LYS A 48 -2.71 34.38 -10.40
CA LYS A 48 -2.43 34.27 -11.84
C LYS A 48 -1.64 33.01 -12.19
N ALA A 49 -2.15 32.25 -13.16
CA ALA A 49 -1.47 31.11 -13.75
C ALA A 49 -1.12 31.38 -15.23
N ASN A 50 0.11 31.05 -15.64
CA ASN A 50 0.46 30.95 -17.04
C ASN A 50 -0.03 29.61 -17.58
N LEU A 51 -0.92 29.65 -18.56
CA LEU A 51 -1.27 28.51 -19.41
C LEU A 51 -0.38 28.58 -20.66
N SER A 52 0.43 27.54 -20.91
CA SER A 52 1.35 27.48 -22.06
C SER A 52 1.18 26.19 -22.85
N TRP A 53 1.45 26.20 -24.16
CA TRP A 53 1.26 25.04 -25.04
C TRP A 53 2.36 24.94 -26.09
N LYS A 54 2.49 23.77 -26.72
CA LYS A 54 3.33 23.63 -27.92
C LYS A 54 2.62 24.27 -29.10
N ASN A 55 3.24 25.28 -29.70
CA ASN A 55 2.71 25.91 -30.90
C ASN A 55 2.91 25.00 -32.12
N ASN A 56 1.86 24.25 -32.49
CA ASN A 56 1.80 23.45 -33.70
C ASN A 56 1.22 24.26 -34.91
N PHE A 57 0.99 25.58 -34.78
CA PHE A 57 0.18 26.42 -35.69
C PHE A 57 0.87 27.73 -36.08
N ILE A 58 1.88 27.64 -36.94
CA ILE A 58 2.57 28.84 -37.43
C ILE A 58 1.58 29.74 -38.19
N GLY A 59 1.46 30.99 -37.74
CA GLY A 59 0.64 32.03 -38.38
C GLY A 59 -0.88 31.91 -38.21
N LYS A 60 -1.38 31.20 -37.18
CA LYS A 60 -2.82 31.10 -36.88
C LYS A 60 -3.20 31.87 -35.62
N ASN A 61 -4.42 32.42 -35.59
CA ASN A 61 -4.98 33.03 -34.39
C ASN A 61 -5.33 31.93 -33.39
N VAL A 62 -5.11 32.20 -32.10
CA VAL A 62 -5.47 31.31 -31.00
C VAL A 62 -6.50 32.01 -30.13
N ILE A 63 -7.56 31.31 -29.74
CA ILE A 63 -8.47 31.76 -28.69
C ILE A 63 -8.34 30.83 -27.50
N VAL A 64 -8.08 31.39 -26.31
CA VAL A 64 -8.13 30.64 -25.06
C VAL A 64 -9.49 30.91 -24.42
N PHE A 65 -10.20 29.84 -24.08
CA PHE A 65 -11.49 29.87 -23.42
C PHE A 65 -11.37 29.40 -21.97
N LEU A 66 -12.12 30.06 -21.09
CA LEU A 66 -12.20 29.75 -19.67
C LEU A 66 -13.68 29.75 -19.28
N ASP A 67 -14.20 28.56 -19.02
CA ASP A 67 -15.57 28.29 -18.58
C ASP A 67 -15.57 27.86 -17.11
N ASP A 68 -16.73 27.81 -16.47
CA ASP A 68 -16.94 26.90 -15.32
C ASP A 68 -17.25 25.47 -15.81
N VAL A 69 -17.30 24.52 -14.87
CA VAL A 69 -17.69 23.13 -15.16
C VAL A 69 -19.15 22.95 -15.57
N GLU A 70 -20.03 23.94 -15.34
CA GLU A 70 -21.41 23.93 -15.83
C GLU A 70 -21.52 24.39 -17.30
N GLY A 71 -20.44 24.98 -17.84
CA GLY A 71 -20.33 25.44 -19.22
C GLY A 71 -20.58 26.95 -19.41
N ASN A 72 -20.67 27.73 -18.34
CA ASN A 72 -20.82 29.18 -18.43
C ASN A 72 -19.47 29.84 -18.74
N ARG A 73 -19.45 30.71 -19.77
CA ARG A 73 -18.26 31.45 -20.21
C ARG A 73 -17.82 32.48 -19.17
N ILE A 74 -16.69 32.25 -18.51
CA ILE A 74 -16.07 33.20 -17.56
C ILE A 74 -15.19 34.21 -18.31
N ALA A 75 -14.33 33.75 -19.21
CA ALA A 75 -13.45 34.60 -20.01
C ALA A 75 -13.09 33.98 -21.37
N SER A 76 -12.73 34.83 -22.33
CA SER A 76 -12.15 34.41 -23.61
C SER A 76 -11.11 35.41 -24.08
N PHE A 77 -9.96 34.91 -24.52
CA PHE A 77 -8.81 35.72 -24.89
C PHE A 77 -8.42 35.42 -26.34
N ILE A 78 -8.45 36.44 -27.20
CA ILE A 78 -7.97 36.33 -28.59
C ILE A 78 -6.50 36.75 -28.60
N LEU A 79 -5.64 35.85 -29.05
CA LEU A 79 -4.19 36.02 -29.04
C LEU A 79 -3.62 36.18 -30.44
N GLU A 80 -2.55 36.96 -30.54
CA GLU A 80 -1.81 37.16 -31.79
C GLU A 80 -1.21 35.86 -32.33
N PRO A 81 -1.00 35.76 -33.65
CA PRO A 81 -0.35 34.60 -34.25
C PRO A 81 1.00 34.26 -33.61
N ASN A 82 1.19 32.96 -33.36
CA ASN A 82 2.38 32.36 -32.74
C ASN A 82 2.56 32.58 -31.23
N VAL A 83 1.65 33.30 -30.56
CA VAL A 83 1.60 33.28 -29.09
C VAL A 83 1.33 31.85 -28.62
N ASN A 84 2.10 31.39 -27.63
CA ASN A 84 2.07 30.02 -27.13
C ASN A 84 1.84 29.94 -25.61
N ASN A 85 1.49 31.06 -24.98
CA ASN A 85 1.18 31.15 -23.57
C ASN A 85 0.27 32.36 -23.26
N ILE A 86 -0.44 32.31 -22.13
CA ILE A 86 -1.25 33.41 -21.61
C ILE A 86 -1.34 33.34 -20.09
N ASP A 87 -1.40 34.49 -19.43
CA ASP A 87 -1.67 34.60 -18.00
C ASP A 87 -3.19 34.70 -17.77
N ILE A 88 -3.76 33.74 -17.03
CA ILE A 88 -5.16 33.72 -16.62
C ILE A 88 -5.31 34.04 -15.13
N GLU A 89 -6.31 34.85 -14.79
CA GLU A 89 -6.64 35.18 -13.40
C GLU A 89 -7.68 34.20 -12.85
N LEU A 90 -7.35 33.51 -11.78
CA LEU A 90 -8.16 32.47 -11.13
C LEU A 90 -8.76 33.00 -9.84
N LYS A 91 -10.06 32.77 -9.65
CA LYS A 91 -10.78 33.03 -8.40
C LYS A 91 -10.80 31.77 -7.55
N GLU A 92 -10.84 31.98 -6.24
CA GLU A 92 -10.86 30.92 -5.24
C GLU A 92 -12.15 30.10 -5.29
N GLY A 93 -12.03 28.78 -5.16
CA GLY A 93 -13.15 27.85 -5.06
C GLY A 93 -13.90 27.52 -6.36
N ILE A 94 -13.67 28.25 -7.46
CA ILE A 94 -14.30 27.99 -8.76
C ILE A 94 -13.63 26.79 -9.44
N ASP A 95 -14.46 25.85 -9.91
CA ASP A 95 -14.04 24.79 -10.84
C ASP A 95 -14.04 25.34 -12.27
N TYR A 96 -12.85 25.58 -12.80
CA TYR A 96 -12.64 26.09 -14.15
C TYR A 96 -12.45 24.97 -15.16
N LYS A 97 -12.95 25.19 -16.37
CA LYS A 97 -12.69 24.39 -17.57
C LYS A 97 -12.02 25.28 -18.62
N ALA A 98 -10.74 25.06 -18.88
CA ALA A 98 -9.98 25.79 -19.87
C ALA A 98 -9.74 24.94 -21.13
N TYR A 99 -9.86 25.54 -22.31
CA TYR A 99 -9.48 24.90 -23.58
C TYR A 99 -8.96 25.92 -24.60
N ILE A 100 -8.12 25.46 -25.51
CA ILE A 100 -7.41 26.29 -26.48
C ILE A 100 -7.93 25.98 -27.88
N ARG A 101 -8.40 27.01 -28.60
CA ARG A 101 -8.89 26.90 -29.98
C ARG A 101 -7.90 27.52 -30.96
N ALA A 102 -7.33 26.72 -31.85
CA ALA A 102 -6.59 27.22 -33.01
C ALA A 102 -7.56 27.47 -34.17
N ILE A 103 -7.49 28.65 -34.83
CA ILE A 103 -8.44 29.06 -35.89
C ILE A 103 -7.70 29.37 -37.20
N SER A 104 -8.19 28.81 -38.32
CA SER A 104 -7.70 29.13 -39.66
C SER A 104 -8.21 30.50 -40.13
N SER A 105 -7.50 31.11 -41.07
CA SER A 105 -7.96 32.29 -41.82
C SER A 105 -9.22 32.05 -42.65
N GLN A 106 -9.76 30.83 -42.67
CA GLN A 106 -10.99 30.42 -43.35
C GLN A 106 -12.11 30.02 -42.37
N GLY A 107 -11.90 30.16 -41.05
CA GLY A 107 -12.90 29.90 -40.02
C GLY A 107 -12.98 28.45 -39.52
N SER A 108 -12.20 27.52 -40.09
CA SER A 108 -12.00 26.18 -39.51
C SER A 108 -11.32 26.30 -38.15
N TYR A 109 -11.61 25.39 -37.21
CA TYR A 109 -10.97 25.39 -35.90
C TYR A 109 -10.66 23.97 -35.41
N ALA A 110 -9.68 23.87 -34.50
CA ALA A 110 -9.41 22.68 -33.69
C ALA A 110 -9.28 23.12 -32.23
N ASP A 111 -9.94 22.38 -31.34
CA ASP A 111 -9.89 22.60 -29.89
C ASP A 111 -8.89 21.62 -29.25
N SER A 112 -8.23 22.04 -28.18
CA SER A 112 -7.49 21.14 -27.32
C SER A 112 -8.44 20.28 -26.48
N LYS A 113 -7.89 19.22 -25.87
CA LYS A 113 -8.50 18.62 -24.68
C LYS A 113 -8.76 19.67 -23.59
N ASN A 114 -9.76 19.39 -22.76
CA ASN A 114 -10.11 20.22 -21.62
C ASN A 114 -9.04 20.14 -20.53
N ILE A 115 -8.82 21.25 -19.84
CA ILE A 115 -7.99 21.33 -18.64
C ILE A 115 -8.87 21.84 -17.52
N TYR A 116 -9.10 21.00 -16.53
CA TYR A 116 -9.88 21.33 -15.36
C TYR A 116 -8.93 21.91 -14.31
N ILE A 117 -9.29 23.05 -13.71
CA ILE A 117 -8.43 23.81 -12.80
C ILE A 117 -9.26 24.26 -11.59
N LYS A 118 -8.76 24.04 -10.38
CA LYS A 118 -9.33 24.61 -9.14
C LYS A 118 -8.22 25.25 -8.31
N PHE A 119 -8.51 26.42 -7.75
CA PHE A 119 -7.53 27.25 -7.07
C PHE A 119 -8.01 27.70 -5.68
N PHE A 120 -7.08 27.77 -4.73
CA PHE A 120 -7.29 28.22 -3.35
C PHE A 120 -6.16 29.17 -2.90
N ASN A 121 -6.53 30.34 -2.36
CA ASN A 121 -5.60 31.29 -1.71
C ASN A 121 -5.32 30.92 -0.24
N SER A 122 -6.13 30.02 0.33
CA SER A 122 -6.20 29.75 1.76
C SER A 122 -6.59 28.29 2.05
N GLN A 123 -6.58 27.87 3.31
CA GLN A 123 -7.09 26.56 3.70
C GLN A 123 -8.61 26.50 3.49
N ALA A 124 -9.09 25.55 2.69
CA ALA A 124 -10.50 25.18 2.64
C ALA A 124 -10.79 24.07 3.66
N ASP A 125 -12.02 24.04 4.19
CA ASP A 125 -12.46 22.94 5.07
C ASP A 125 -12.55 21.61 4.30
N GLU A 126 -13.07 21.63 3.08
CA GLU A 126 -12.98 20.53 2.13
C GLU A 126 -13.24 21.05 0.72
N ALA A 127 -12.72 20.35 -0.28
CA ALA A 127 -12.91 20.69 -1.69
C ALA A 127 -13.13 19.44 -2.53
N ILE A 128 -14.07 19.51 -3.46
CA ILE A 128 -14.18 18.53 -4.55
C ILE A 128 -13.64 19.20 -5.80
N PHE A 129 -12.58 18.67 -6.37
CA PHE A 129 -12.11 19.01 -7.72
C PHE A 129 -12.79 18.06 -8.72
N ARG A 130 -13.30 18.62 -9.83
CA ARG A 130 -14.00 17.85 -10.87
C ARG A 130 -13.24 17.90 -12.19
N GLY A 131 -12.72 16.76 -12.61
CA GLY A 131 -12.19 16.52 -13.95
C GLY A 131 -13.26 15.98 -14.91
N GLU A 132 -12.82 15.37 -16.02
CA GLU A 132 -13.71 14.79 -17.04
C GLU A 132 -14.37 13.49 -16.54
N ASP A 133 -13.57 12.50 -16.16
CA ASP A 133 -14.01 11.19 -15.64
C ASP A 133 -13.61 10.94 -14.16
N VAL A 134 -13.20 11.99 -13.44
CA VAL A 134 -12.67 11.87 -12.06
C VAL A 134 -13.14 13.01 -11.15
N GLU A 135 -13.63 12.64 -9.96
CA GLU A 135 -13.78 13.55 -8.82
C GLU A 135 -12.65 13.27 -7.82
N LEU A 136 -11.96 14.33 -7.40
CA LEU A 136 -10.94 14.29 -6.34
C LEU A 136 -11.46 15.08 -5.14
N LYS A 137 -11.78 14.39 -4.05
CA LYS A 137 -12.05 15.04 -2.77
C LYS A 137 -10.74 15.31 -2.03
N ILE A 138 -10.55 16.57 -1.68
CA ILE A 138 -9.41 17.09 -0.95
C ILE A 138 -9.94 17.50 0.41
N TYR A 139 -9.64 16.66 1.40
CA TYR A 139 -10.00 16.89 2.80
C TYR A 139 -9.17 18.05 3.38
N LYS A 140 -9.71 18.73 4.41
CA LYS A 140 -9.10 19.87 5.13
C LYS A 140 -7.58 19.84 5.28
N LYS A 141 -7.04 18.65 5.55
CA LYS A 141 -5.66 18.40 5.97
C LYS A 141 -4.66 18.33 4.83
N SER A 142 -5.17 18.10 3.62
CA SER A 142 -4.35 18.23 2.42
C SER A 142 -4.00 19.70 2.13
N PHE A 143 -4.66 20.69 2.74
CA PHE A 143 -4.28 22.10 2.63
C PHE A 143 -3.17 22.48 3.64
N ILE A 144 -2.01 22.88 3.12
CA ILE A 144 -0.86 23.31 3.94
C ILE A 144 -1.05 24.78 4.39
N GLU A 145 -0.92 25.05 5.68
CA GLU A 145 -1.04 26.40 6.23
C GLU A 145 0.01 27.36 5.63
N GLY A 146 -0.45 28.52 5.13
CA GLY A 146 0.40 29.52 4.50
C GLY A 146 0.86 29.20 3.07
N PHE A 147 0.29 28.17 2.43
CA PHE A 147 0.47 27.88 1.01
C PHE A 147 -0.85 28.05 0.26
N ASN A 148 -0.75 28.53 -0.97
CA ASN A 148 -1.82 28.41 -1.96
C ASN A 148 -1.83 26.97 -2.50
N THR A 149 -3.00 26.48 -2.90
CA THR A 149 -3.17 25.16 -3.54
C THR A 149 -3.78 25.34 -4.91
N LEU A 150 -3.13 24.77 -5.93
CA LEU A 150 -3.61 24.69 -7.30
C LEU A 150 -3.74 23.22 -7.68
N ILE A 151 -4.95 22.81 -8.05
CA ILE A 151 -5.23 21.47 -8.56
C ILE A 151 -5.58 21.60 -10.02
N TYR A 152 -4.95 20.80 -10.87
CA TYR A 152 -5.32 20.74 -12.27
C TYR A 152 -5.16 19.33 -12.83
N SER A 153 -6.09 18.92 -13.70
CA SER A 153 -6.00 17.65 -14.42
C SER A 153 -5.61 17.91 -15.87
N ILE A 154 -4.66 17.13 -16.36
CA ILE A 154 -4.28 17.11 -17.78
C ILE A 154 -4.53 15.71 -18.32
N GLU A 155 -5.15 15.67 -19.49
CA GLU A 155 -5.06 14.52 -20.40
C GLU A 155 -4.13 14.88 -21.56
N ASP A 156 -2.99 14.19 -21.69
CA ASP A 156 -2.02 14.36 -22.78
C ASP A 156 -1.66 12.99 -23.36
N GLY A 157 -2.37 12.63 -24.45
CA GLY A 157 -2.29 11.30 -25.05
C GLY A 157 -2.73 10.19 -24.10
N GLU A 158 -1.83 9.22 -23.87
CA GLU A 158 -2.02 8.08 -22.96
C GLU A 158 -1.92 8.48 -21.47
N ASN A 159 -1.33 9.63 -21.15
CA ASN A 159 -1.13 10.06 -19.76
C ASN A 159 -2.28 10.95 -19.30
N SER A 160 -3.05 10.48 -18.32
CA SER A 160 -4.03 11.30 -17.60
C SER A 160 -3.64 11.37 -16.13
N PHE A 161 -3.46 12.58 -15.61
CA PHE A 161 -3.04 12.80 -14.22
C PHE A 161 -3.69 14.03 -13.61
N ILE A 162 -3.77 14.05 -12.28
CA ILE A 162 -4.07 15.24 -11.49
C ILE A 162 -2.77 15.71 -10.84
N ASP A 163 -2.38 16.97 -11.04
CA ASP A 163 -1.28 17.63 -10.35
C ASP A 163 -1.85 18.53 -9.25
N ILE A 164 -1.40 18.28 -8.03
CA ILE A 164 -1.69 19.09 -6.84
C ILE A 164 -0.41 19.84 -6.50
N SER A 165 -0.39 21.13 -6.82
CA SER A 165 0.75 22.02 -6.64
C SER A 165 0.52 22.95 -5.45
N TYR A 166 1.39 22.86 -4.45
CA TYR A 166 1.41 23.71 -3.25
C TYR A 166 2.56 24.71 -3.34
N PHE A 167 2.27 26.00 -3.18
CA PHE A 167 3.27 27.07 -3.33
C PHE A 167 3.01 28.27 -2.44
N ARG A 168 4.05 29.02 -2.09
CA ARG A 168 3.92 30.28 -1.33
C ARG A 168 3.81 31.49 -2.27
N PRO A 169 2.93 32.47 -2.01
CA PRO A 169 2.88 33.71 -2.80
C PRO A 169 4.20 34.50 -2.72
N GLU A 170 4.75 34.93 -3.86
CA GLU A 170 6.10 35.53 -3.94
C GLU A 170 6.27 36.92 -3.27
N ASN A 171 5.20 37.52 -2.73
CA ASN A 171 5.23 38.84 -2.10
C ASN A 171 5.38 38.83 -0.56
N LEU A 172 5.90 37.73 -0.01
CA LEU A 172 6.43 37.73 1.35
C LEU A 172 7.95 38.02 1.31
N THR A 173 8.34 39.22 1.77
CA THR A 173 9.72 39.74 1.85
C THR A 173 10.57 39.01 2.91
N ILE A 174 10.61 37.68 2.83
CA ILE A 174 11.24 36.74 3.76
C ILE A 174 12.75 36.67 3.50
N LEU A 175 13.43 37.78 3.78
CA LEU A 175 14.89 37.80 4.01
C LEU A 175 15.32 38.80 5.10
N LYS A 176 14.39 39.59 5.68
CA LYS A 176 14.69 40.55 6.75
C LYS A 176 13.85 40.46 8.03
N SER A 177 12.79 39.65 8.06
CA SER A 177 11.92 39.47 9.26
C SER A 177 11.98 38.07 9.88
N VAL A 178 12.32 37.03 9.11
CA VAL A 178 12.33 35.63 9.60
C VAL A 178 13.50 35.33 10.55
N THR A 179 14.43 36.26 10.73
CA THR A 179 15.46 36.20 11.78
C THR A 179 14.96 36.56 13.19
N SER A 180 13.69 36.98 13.38
CA SER A 180 13.21 37.41 14.70
C SER A 180 12.08 36.58 15.32
N GLN A 181 11.04 36.13 14.58
CA GLN A 181 9.90 35.40 15.18
C GLN A 181 9.25 34.35 14.25
N SER A 182 8.62 33.34 14.86
CA SER A 182 7.92 32.16 14.31
C SER A 182 8.79 30.97 13.81
N THR A 183 8.94 29.98 14.70
CA THR A 183 9.44 28.62 14.41
C THR A 183 8.33 27.75 13.82
N SER A 184 8.01 27.93 12.54
CA SER A 184 7.10 27.03 11.81
C SER A 184 7.86 25.80 11.31
N ASN A 185 8.06 24.83 12.20
CA ASN A 185 8.61 23.51 11.83
C ASN A 185 7.61 22.79 10.92
N ILE A 186 7.88 22.77 9.60
CA ILE A 186 7.14 21.90 8.67
C ILE A 186 7.55 20.45 9.00
N LYS A 187 6.58 19.69 9.47
CA LYS A 187 6.67 18.26 9.81
C LYS A 187 6.07 17.45 8.66
N ASP A 188 6.19 16.13 8.71
CA ASP A 188 5.58 15.24 7.72
C ASP A 188 4.07 15.55 7.58
N VAL A 189 3.65 15.83 6.34
CA VAL A 189 2.25 16.12 6.03
C VAL A 189 1.63 14.89 5.38
N ILE A 190 0.52 14.44 5.97
CA ILE A 190 -0.33 13.38 5.43
C ILE A 190 -1.35 14.05 4.50
N PHE A 191 -1.44 13.59 3.26
CA PHE A 191 -2.44 14.09 2.30
C PHE A 191 -3.51 13.04 2.07
N PRO A 192 -4.55 12.97 2.92
CA PRO A 192 -5.75 12.22 2.57
C PRO A 192 -6.42 12.94 1.39
N PHE A 193 -6.47 12.26 0.25
CA PHE A 193 -7.30 12.63 -0.88
C PHE A 193 -8.10 11.41 -1.31
N GLY A 194 -9.39 11.61 -1.54
CA GLY A 194 -10.31 10.60 -2.03
C GLY A 194 -10.46 10.71 -3.54
N ILE A 195 -10.27 9.61 -4.26
CA ILE A 195 -10.51 9.55 -5.72
C ILE A 195 -11.76 8.72 -6.00
N LYS A 196 -12.65 9.28 -6.80
CA LYS A 196 -13.85 8.64 -7.34
C LYS A 196 -13.84 8.75 -8.87
N HIS A 197 -13.98 7.63 -9.56
CA HIS A 197 -14.16 7.62 -11.01
C HIS A 197 -15.63 7.92 -11.34
N THR A 198 -15.89 8.86 -12.24
CA THR A 198 -17.24 9.27 -12.67
C THR A 198 -17.57 8.87 -14.10
N GLY A 199 -16.60 8.37 -14.87
CA GLY A 199 -16.82 7.83 -16.21
C GLY A 199 -17.72 6.58 -16.21
N LYS A 200 -18.37 6.33 -17.36
CA LYS A 200 -19.44 5.32 -17.51
C LYS A 200 -18.98 3.87 -17.51
N GLU A 201 -17.68 3.61 -17.67
CA GLU A 201 -17.14 2.25 -17.65
C GLU A 201 -16.86 1.82 -16.22
N ALA A 202 -17.35 0.63 -15.84
CA ALA A 202 -17.05 0.03 -14.55
C ALA A 202 -15.57 -0.33 -14.51
N PHE A 203 -14.76 0.53 -13.87
CA PHE A 203 -13.33 0.27 -13.71
C PHE A 203 -13.11 -1.07 -12.99
N ASP A 204 -12.31 -1.94 -13.58
CA ASP A 204 -11.82 -3.16 -12.94
C ASP A 204 -10.71 -2.72 -11.97
N PHE A 205 -11.02 -2.64 -10.67
CA PHE A 205 -10.23 -1.84 -9.73
C PHE A 205 -8.76 -2.32 -9.66
N PRO A 206 -7.80 -1.47 -10.03
CA PRO A 206 -6.39 -1.81 -9.94
C PRO A 206 -5.89 -1.64 -8.50
N LYS A 207 -5.06 -2.57 -8.05
CA LYS A 207 -4.57 -2.63 -6.66
C LYS A 207 -3.59 -1.50 -6.29
N TYR A 208 -2.99 -0.85 -7.29
CA TYR A 208 -1.97 0.18 -7.10
C TYR A 208 -2.11 1.34 -8.09
N MET A 209 -1.91 2.56 -7.58
CA MET A 209 -1.83 3.79 -8.37
C MET A 209 -0.43 4.38 -8.32
N LYS A 210 0.04 4.91 -9.46
CA LYS A 210 1.31 5.63 -9.52
C LYS A 210 1.19 7.04 -8.95
N VAL A 211 2.05 7.36 -7.98
CA VAL A 211 2.21 8.71 -7.43
C VAL A 211 3.64 9.17 -7.60
N PHE A 212 3.80 10.36 -8.16
CA PHE A 212 5.07 11.06 -8.26
C PHE A 212 5.04 12.29 -7.35
N TYR A 213 6.14 12.56 -6.63
CA TYR A 213 6.30 13.84 -5.95
C TYR A 213 7.65 14.48 -6.20
N GLU A 214 7.64 15.82 -6.22
CA GLU A 214 8.82 16.67 -6.40
C GLU A 214 8.83 17.79 -5.36
N ASN A 215 9.87 17.78 -4.53
CA ASN A 215 10.13 18.81 -3.53
C ASN A 215 11.28 19.70 -4.03
N LYS A 216 11.06 21.02 -4.08
CA LYS A 216 12.09 21.99 -4.44
C LYS A 216 12.43 22.89 -3.25
N ILE A 217 13.61 22.65 -2.70
CA ILE A 217 14.31 23.54 -1.76
C ILE A 217 15.09 24.60 -2.61
N TYR A 218 15.72 25.58 -1.96
CA TYR A 218 16.32 26.77 -2.58
C TYR A 218 17.20 26.48 -3.82
N ARG A 219 17.35 27.49 -4.69
CA ARG A 219 17.76 27.38 -6.12
C ARG A 219 19.02 26.56 -6.47
N ASP A 220 19.86 26.21 -5.49
CA ASP A 220 21.12 25.45 -5.65
C ASP A 220 21.23 24.20 -4.74
N PHE A 221 20.19 23.80 -3.98
CA PHE A 221 20.23 22.63 -3.08
C PHE A 221 19.06 21.64 -3.31
N ALA A 222 19.44 20.36 -3.43
CA ALA A 222 18.61 19.15 -3.36
C ALA A 222 17.18 19.24 -3.95
N ILE A 223 17.03 18.86 -5.22
CA ILE A 223 15.74 18.41 -5.76
C ILE A 223 15.57 16.94 -5.36
N ARG A 224 14.58 16.63 -4.51
CA ARG A 224 14.19 15.23 -4.26
C ARG A 224 12.95 14.91 -5.09
N ARG A 225 13.09 13.86 -5.91
CA ARG A 225 11.98 13.24 -6.64
C ARG A 225 11.80 11.82 -6.13
N ASN A 226 10.56 11.37 -6.07
CA ASN A 226 10.22 10.00 -5.74
C ASN A 226 9.09 9.54 -6.65
N GLU A 227 9.16 8.30 -7.10
CA GLU A 227 8.16 7.65 -7.94
C GLU A 227 7.87 6.30 -7.31
N LYS A 228 6.67 6.13 -6.78
CA LYS A 228 6.23 4.91 -6.10
C LYS A 228 4.83 4.54 -6.58
N TYR A 229 4.58 3.24 -6.62
CA TYR A 229 3.22 2.70 -6.72
C TYR A 229 2.68 2.57 -5.29
N TYR A 230 1.61 3.30 -4.99
CA TYR A 230 0.93 3.25 -3.70
C TYR A 230 -0.32 2.37 -3.80
N PRO A 231 -0.70 1.70 -2.70
CA PRO A 231 -1.88 0.86 -2.68
C PRO A 231 -3.19 1.66 -2.82
N VAL A 232 -4.20 0.99 -3.37
CA VAL A 232 -5.58 1.46 -3.37
C VAL A 232 -6.32 0.73 -2.26
N ILE A 233 -7.03 1.46 -1.39
CA ILE A 233 -7.82 0.89 -0.30
C ILE A 233 -8.94 -0.01 -0.87
N SER A 234 -9.15 -1.19 -0.26
CA SER A 234 -10.16 -2.15 -0.71
C SER A 234 -11.59 -1.59 -0.64
N LYS A 235 -12.43 -1.95 -1.63
CA LYS A 235 -13.89 -1.71 -1.62
C LYS A 235 -14.62 -2.41 -0.47
N GLU A 236 -14.01 -3.39 0.18
CA GLU A 236 -14.63 -4.12 1.30
C GLU A 236 -14.70 -3.28 2.58
N LEU A 237 -13.94 -2.19 2.65
CA LEU A 237 -14.04 -1.21 3.74
C LEU A 237 -15.32 -0.35 3.68
N THR A 238 -16.18 -0.56 2.67
CA THR A 238 -17.22 0.40 2.30
C THR A 238 -18.63 -0.01 2.75
N ARG A 239 -19.31 0.93 3.41
CA ARG A 239 -20.72 1.24 3.08
C ARG A 239 -20.67 2.02 1.76
N ASP A 240 -21.63 1.90 0.85
CA ASP A 240 -21.58 2.13 -0.61
C ASP A 240 -20.92 3.42 -1.22
N GLU A 241 -20.28 4.31 -0.44
CA GLU A 241 -19.86 5.66 -0.83
C GLU A 241 -18.38 6.02 -0.54
N TYR A 242 -17.47 5.09 -0.24
CA TYR A 242 -16.09 5.49 0.06
C TYR A 242 -15.28 5.76 -1.21
N GLU A 243 -14.56 6.87 -1.16
CA GLU A 243 -13.54 7.24 -2.12
C GLU A 243 -12.26 6.45 -1.84
N ASN A 244 -11.44 6.19 -2.87
CA ASN A 244 -10.11 5.63 -2.67
C ASN A 244 -9.25 6.67 -1.94
N ILE A 245 -9.04 6.51 -0.62
CA ILE A 245 -8.19 7.39 0.18
C ILE A 245 -6.74 6.91 0.06
N TYR A 246 -5.82 7.82 -0.26
CA TYR A 246 -4.41 7.49 -0.42
C TYR A 246 -3.60 8.00 0.77
N PRO A 247 -3.30 7.15 1.77
CA PRO A 247 -2.36 7.48 2.82
C PRO A 247 -0.95 7.60 2.23
N THR A 248 -0.34 8.78 2.35
CA THR A 248 1.06 8.99 1.98
C THR A 248 1.69 10.03 2.89
N PHE A 249 2.78 9.66 3.57
CA PHE A 249 3.72 10.60 4.16
C PHE A 249 4.63 11.14 3.07
N PHE A 250 4.66 12.46 2.95
CA PHE A 250 5.64 13.14 2.12
C PHE A 250 6.80 13.51 3.05
N GLU A 251 7.91 12.79 2.89
CA GLU A 251 9.17 13.07 3.60
C GLU A 251 9.65 14.49 3.24
N ILE A 252 9.26 15.45 4.07
CA ILE A 252 9.71 16.83 4.03
C ILE A 252 10.98 16.90 4.86
N PHE A 253 12.12 16.84 4.19
CA PHE A 253 13.40 17.00 4.87
C PHE A 253 13.52 18.41 5.47
N SER A 254 13.50 18.45 6.81
CA SER A 254 14.16 19.49 7.59
C SER A 254 15.46 18.91 8.13
N GLU A 255 16.62 19.35 7.61
CA GLU A 255 17.94 18.96 8.13
C GLU A 255 18.23 19.63 9.48
N ASN A 256 17.51 19.22 10.52
CA ASN A 256 17.75 19.67 11.89
C ASN A 256 18.81 18.84 12.60
N PHE A 257 20.00 18.82 11.99
CA PHE A 257 21.21 19.08 12.78
C PHE A 257 21.57 20.58 12.81
N LEU A 258 21.03 21.45 11.93
CA LEU A 258 21.49 22.86 11.82
C LEU A 258 20.45 23.98 11.54
N ASN A 259 19.15 23.70 11.39
CA ASN A 259 18.10 24.65 10.99
C ASN A 259 18.17 25.16 9.53
N ILE A 260 16.97 25.31 8.95
CA ILE A 260 16.61 25.89 7.64
C ILE A 260 16.76 24.94 6.43
N PRO A 261 15.62 24.35 6.02
CA PRO A 261 15.13 24.63 4.67
C PRO A 261 13.67 25.12 4.65
N VAL A 262 13.38 26.12 3.80
CA VAL A 262 12.01 26.58 3.53
C VAL A 262 11.55 26.00 2.20
N ILE A 263 10.49 25.18 2.21
CA ILE A 263 9.82 24.77 0.96
C ILE A 263 9.24 26.00 0.28
N GLN A 264 9.61 26.22 -0.98
CA GLN A 264 8.91 27.18 -1.84
C GLN A 264 7.75 26.51 -2.58
N ASN A 265 7.99 25.31 -3.13
CA ASN A 265 7.03 24.56 -3.94
C ASN A 265 7.12 23.05 -3.66
N MET A 266 5.96 22.40 -3.61
CA MET A 266 5.81 20.94 -3.66
C MET A 266 4.78 20.57 -4.73
N LYS A 267 5.03 19.48 -5.46
CA LYS A 267 4.08 18.93 -6.43
C LYS A 267 3.81 17.46 -6.16
N VAL A 268 2.53 17.09 -6.19
CA VAL A 268 2.06 15.70 -6.16
C VAL A 268 1.35 15.41 -7.48
N LYS A 269 1.71 14.34 -8.19
CA LYS A 269 1.03 13.91 -9.41
C LYS A 269 0.42 12.52 -9.21
N LEU A 270 -0.88 12.45 -9.44
CA LEU A 270 -1.71 11.27 -9.28
C LEU A 270 -2.08 10.76 -10.68
N PHE A 271 -1.47 9.67 -11.13
CA PHE A 271 -1.75 9.10 -12.44
C PHE A 271 -2.92 8.11 -12.34
N TYR A 272 -4.14 8.64 -12.38
CA TYR A 272 -5.39 7.88 -12.26
C TYR A 272 -5.77 7.06 -13.51
N LYS A 273 -4.84 6.88 -14.46
CA LYS A 273 -4.93 5.87 -15.53
C LYS A 273 -3.67 5.00 -15.65
N ASP A 274 -2.58 5.31 -14.93
CA ASP A 274 -1.35 4.49 -14.87
C ASP A 274 -1.43 3.55 -13.66
N TYR A 275 -2.02 2.39 -13.91
CA TYR A 275 -2.54 1.48 -12.92
C TYR A 275 -1.99 0.06 -13.13
N LYS A 276 -1.41 -0.54 -12.09
CA LYS A 276 -0.79 -1.88 -12.21
C LYS A 276 -1.68 -2.97 -11.61
N LYS A 277 -2.25 -3.82 -12.47
CA LYS A 277 -2.87 -5.09 -12.06
C LYS A 277 -1.78 -6.07 -11.66
N VAL A 278 -1.64 -6.34 -10.35
CA VAL A 278 -0.89 -7.51 -9.87
C VAL A 278 -1.83 -8.72 -9.96
N PRO A 279 -1.52 -9.73 -10.79
CA PRO A 279 -2.34 -10.94 -10.88
C PRO A 279 -2.41 -11.60 -9.50
N SER A 280 -3.59 -12.04 -9.10
CA SER A 280 -3.77 -12.83 -7.88
C SER A 280 -2.91 -14.08 -7.96
N TYR A 281 -2.11 -14.32 -6.93
CA TYR A 281 -1.22 -15.46 -6.85
C TYR A 281 -1.61 -16.34 -5.68
N ALA A 282 -1.86 -17.61 -5.96
CA ALA A 282 -2.11 -18.66 -4.98
C ALA A 282 -1.83 -20.00 -5.67
N GLU A 283 -0.74 -20.67 -5.27
CA GLU A 283 -0.28 -21.90 -5.91
C GLU A 283 0.15 -22.94 -4.88
N LEU A 284 -0.22 -24.20 -5.12
CA LEU A 284 0.21 -25.36 -4.35
C LEU A 284 1.42 -26.02 -5.04
N TRP A 285 2.58 -25.98 -4.39
CA TRP A 285 3.83 -26.53 -4.91
C TRP A 285 4.21 -27.82 -4.20
N LYS A 286 4.26 -28.95 -4.91
CA LYS A 286 4.88 -30.18 -4.39
C LYS A 286 6.39 -29.97 -4.23
N GLN A 287 6.88 -30.14 -3.01
CA GLN A 287 8.27 -29.91 -2.61
C GLN A 287 8.99 -31.23 -2.35
N LYS A 288 10.29 -31.26 -2.64
CA LYS A 288 11.20 -32.33 -2.20
C LYS A 288 12.25 -31.79 -1.24
N PRO A 289 12.53 -32.47 -0.11
CA PRO A 289 13.67 -32.16 0.74
C PRO A 289 14.98 -32.24 -0.06
N TYR A 290 15.71 -31.12 -0.14
CA TYR A 290 16.87 -30.98 -1.01
C TYR A 290 17.78 -29.84 -0.55
N GLN A 291 19.05 -30.12 -0.24
CA GLN A 291 20.00 -29.11 0.19
C GLN A 291 20.64 -28.38 -1.00
N LYS A 292 20.51 -27.05 -1.06
CA LYS A 292 21.14 -26.19 -2.08
C LYS A 292 21.68 -24.89 -1.47
N ASN A 293 22.95 -24.59 -1.70
CA ASN A 293 23.50 -23.27 -1.41
C ASN A 293 22.96 -22.24 -2.41
N MET A 294 22.53 -21.09 -1.91
CA MET A 294 22.00 -19.97 -2.69
C MET A 294 22.73 -18.69 -2.32
N THR A 295 22.93 -17.84 -3.31
CA THR A 295 23.55 -16.53 -3.15
C THR A 295 22.59 -15.50 -3.70
N PHE A 296 22.25 -14.53 -2.89
CA PHE A 296 21.28 -13.50 -3.22
C PHE A 296 21.83 -12.11 -2.95
N LYS A 297 21.26 -11.11 -3.61
CA LYS A 297 21.38 -9.71 -3.21
C LYS A 297 20.20 -9.35 -2.31
N GLN A 298 20.45 -8.48 -1.33
CA GLN A 298 19.44 -7.93 -0.43
C GLN A 298 19.68 -6.43 -0.30
N ASP A 299 18.62 -5.65 -0.50
CA ASP A 299 18.64 -4.21 -0.30
C ASP A 299 18.89 -3.82 1.16
N LEU A 300 19.77 -2.85 1.35
CA LEU A 300 19.79 -2.05 2.56
C LEU A 300 18.79 -0.90 2.42
N PHE A 301 17.72 -0.90 3.21
CA PHE A 301 16.71 0.19 3.22
C PHE A 301 17.25 1.60 3.58
N VAL A 302 18.54 1.74 3.87
CA VAL A 302 19.18 2.94 4.46
C VAL A 302 20.27 3.53 3.54
N ILE A 303 20.77 2.74 2.59
CA ILE A 303 21.85 3.09 1.66
C ILE A 303 21.52 2.35 0.36
N ASP A 304 21.54 3.01 -0.81
CA ASP A 304 21.25 2.38 -2.12
C ASP A 304 22.37 1.39 -2.55
N ASP A 305 22.59 0.37 -1.72
CA ASP A 305 23.68 -0.60 -1.73
C ASP A 305 23.10 -2.00 -1.42
N TYR A 306 23.61 -3.00 -2.14
CA TYR A 306 23.17 -4.39 -2.01
C TYR A 306 24.17 -5.21 -1.19
N ILE A 307 23.70 -5.86 -0.12
CA ILE A 307 24.49 -6.90 0.57
C ILE A 307 24.28 -8.25 -0.12
N THR A 308 25.36 -8.97 -0.37
CA THR A 308 25.30 -10.38 -0.78
C THR A 308 25.03 -11.28 0.44
N ARG A 309 23.86 -11.90 0.51
CA ARG A 309 23.51 -12.90 1.54
C ARG A 309 23.67 -14.30 0.95
N ASN A 310 24.34 -15.18 1.69
CA ASN A 310 24.44 -16.62 1.35
C ASN A 310 23.51 -17.41 2.29
N GLU A 311 22.70 -18.28 1.71
CA GLU A 311 21.70 -19.09 2.41
C GLU A 311 21.75 -20.54 1.92
N VAL A 312 21.09 -21.44 2.66
CA VAL A 312 20.93 -22.84 2.29
C VAL A 312 19.43 -23.14 2.21
N SER A 313 18.92 -23.46 1.03
CA SER A 313 17.58 -24.07 0.91
C SER A 313 17.68 -25.53 1.34
N TYR A 314 16.68 -26.01 2.06
CA TYR A 314 16.48 -27.44 2.34
C TYR A 314 15.34 -28.05 1.52
N ARG A 315 14.83 -27.34 0.50
CA ARG A 315 13.80 -27.83 -0.42
C ARG A 315 13.95 -27.35 -1.85
N MET A 316 13.33 -28.07 -2.78
CA MET A 316 13.14 -27.63 -4.15
C MET A 316 11.80 -28.16 -4.71
N PRO A 317 11.07 -27.37 -5.54
CA PRO A 317 9.87 -27.84 -6.20
C PRO A 317 10.14 -29.07 -7.07
N GLU A 318 9.32 -30.11 -6.96
CA GLU A 318 9.56 -31.39 -7.64
C GLU A 318 9.57 -31.26 -9.16
N LYS A 319 8.76 -30.35 -9.72
CA LYS A 319 8.74 -30.02 -11.16
C LYS A 319 10.10 -29.55 -11.70
N LEU A 320 11.02 -29.11 -10.83
CA LEU A 320 12.39 -28.71 -11.20
C LEU A 320 13.41 -29.85 -11.02
N MET A 321 13.00 -31.00 -10.50
CA MET A 321 13.85 -32.19 -10.32
C MET A 321 13.62 -33.26 -11.40
N ASN A 322 12.39 -33.40 -11.90
CA ASN A 322 11.99 -34.51 -12.76
C ASN A 322 11.55 -34.06 -14.17
N ASN A 323 12.20 -34.60 -15.21
CA ASN A 323 11.79 -34.50 -16.62
C ASN A 323 10.87 -35.67 -17.06
N ALA A 324 10.29 -36.43 -16.13
CA ALA A 324 9.54 -37.65 -16.42
C ALA A 324 8.22 -37.73 -15.63
N SER A 325 7.22 -38.31 -16.28
CA SER A 325 5.82 -38.44 -15.83
C SER A 325 5.60 -39.62 -14.88
N GLY A 326 4.79 -39.41 -13.84
CA GLY A 326 4.35 -40.44 -12.90
C GLY A 326 5.09 -40.35 -11.56
N VAL A 327 4.55 -39.58 -10.63
CA VAL A 327 4.96 -39.59 -9.23
C VAL A 327 3.89 -40.35 -8.46
N GLU A 328 4.25 -41.51 -7.92
CA GLU A 328 3.39 -42.29 -7.02
C GLU A 328 3.11 -41.47 -5.75
N LEU A 329 1.84 -41.36 -5.36
CA LEU A 329 1.44 -40.65 -4.14
C LEU A 329 1.86 -41.43 -2.90
N LYS A 330 2.29 -40.73 -1.86
CA LYS A 330 2.51 -41.31 -0.53
C LYS A 330 1.20 -41.43 0.24
N ASP A 331 1.21 -42.18 1.35
CA ASP A 331 0.00 -42.31 2.19
C ASP A 331 -0.37 -40.98 2.88
N LYS A 332 0.64 -40.16 3.22
CA LYS A 332 0.47 -38.95 4.02
C LYS A 332 0.90 -37.69 3.25
N ALA A 333 0.21 -36.58 3.46
CA ALA A 333 0.59 -35.27 2.93
C ALA A 333 0.74 -34.22 4.05
N VAL A 334 1.79 -33.40 3.97
CA VAL A 334 1.94 -32.19 4.80
C VAL A 334 1.89 -30.95 3.91
N ILE A 335 0.96 -30.04 4.18
CA ILE A 335 0.79 -28.78 3.46
C ILE A 335 1.19 -27.62 4.37
N PHE A 336 2.28 -26.94 4.03
CA PHE A 336 2.72 -25.70 4.65
C PHE A 336 2.03 -24.51 3.99
N ILE A 337 1.38 -23.65 4.77
CA ILE A 337 0.45 -22.62 4.28
C ILE A 337 0.91 -21.25 4.77
N HIS A 338 1.27 -20.35 3.85
CA HIS A 338 1.63 -18.98 4.20
C HIS A 338 1.41 -17.95 3.09
N GLY A 339 1.15 -16.72 3.53
CA GLY A 339 1.13 -15.54 2.66
C GLY A 339 2.52 -14.96 2.43
N LEU A 340 2.62 -14.12 1.40
CA LEU A 340 3.72 -13.18 1.19
C LEU A 340 3.13 -11.77 0.96
N GLN A 341 3.74 -10.77 1.59
CA GLN A 341 3.33 -9.36 1.46
C GLN A 341 4.48 -8.52 0.85
N PHE A 342 4.18 -7.82 -0.24
CA PHE A 342 5.07 -6.85 -0.90
C PHE A 342 4.70 -5.42 -0.52
N VAL A 343 5.51 -4.80 0.35
CA VAL A 343 5.26 -3.44 0.87
C VAL A 343 5.41 -2.37 -0.22
N ARG A 344 6.25 -2.61 -1.23
CA ARG A 344 6.53 -1.70 -2.35
C ARG A 344 6.80 -2.51 -3.62
N LEU A 345 6.30 -2.02 -4.76
CA LEU A 345 6.71 -2.46 -6.09
C LEU A 345 7.71 -1.45 -6.63
N ASP A 346 8.99 -1.83 -6.68
CA ASP A 346 10.09 -1.01 -7.19
C ASP A 346 10.17 -1.03 -8.74
N GLN A 347 11.18 -0.35 -9.29
CA GLN A 347 11.44 -0.35 -10.73
C GLN A 347 12.09 -1.65 -11.25
N ASP A 348 12.68 -2.48 -10.39
CA ASP A 348 13.35 -3.71 -10.80
C ASP A 348 12.37 -4.87 -11.01
N TYR A 349 11.22 -4.85 -10.31
CA TYR A 349 10.04 -5.64 -10.69
C TYR A 349 9.53 -5.28 -12.10
N ASN A 350 9.64 -4.02 -12.53
CA ASN A 350 9.20 -3.60 -13.87
C ASN A 350 10.16 -4.04 -14.98
N ASN A 351 11.47 -4.06 -14.71
CA ASN A 351 12.49 -4.37 -15.72
C ASN A 351 12.65 -5.87 -15.99
N ASN A 352 12.52 -6.70 -14.96
CA ASN A 352 12.80 -8.15 -15.09
C ASN A 352 11.56 -8.98 -15.45
N GLY A 353 10.34 -8.43 -15.26
CA GLY A 353 9.08 -9.15 -15.46
C GLY A 353 8.91 -10.37 -14.55
N ASP A 354 9.77 -10.52 -13.54
CA ASP A 354 9.87 -11.69 -12.70
C ASP A 354 9.20 -11.44 -11.35
N PHE A 355 8.36 -12.37 -10.91
CA PHE A 355 7.44 -12.13 -9.81
C PHE A 355 8.14 -12.10 -8.44
N PRO A 356 7.78 -11.18 -7.53
CA PRO A 356 8.56 -10.94 -6.33
C PRO A 356 8.48 -12.07 -5.28
N TRP A 357 7.54 -13.02 -5.41
CA TRP A 357 7.54 -14.30 -4.67
C TRP A 357 8.57 -15.32 -5.17
N ARG A 358 9.44 -14.94 -6.12
CA ARG A 358 10.66 -15.68 -6.48
C ARG A 358 11.89 -15.22 -5.67
N TYR A 359 11.78 -14.13 -4.90
CA TYR A 359 12.85 -13.62 -4.04
C TYR A 359 13.07 -14.41 -2.75
N ASN A 360 14.18 -14.08 -2.08
CA ASN A 360 14.80 -14.75 -0.93
C ASN A 360 13.80 -15.06 0.20
N ARG A 361 12.87 -14.15 0.51
CA ARG A 361 11.97 -14.25 1.69
C ARG A 361 11.16 -15.55 1.76
N ARG A 362 10.78 -16.14 0.63
CA ARG A 362 10.11 -17.45 0.62
C ARG A 362 11.01 -18.55 1.22
N PHE A 363 12.31 -18.47 0.97
CA PHE A 363 13.31 -19.41 1.47
C PHE A 363 13.66 -19.18 2.94
N ASP A 364 13.22 -18.10 3.59
CA ASP A 364 13.34 -17.93 5.04
C ASP A 364 12.17 -18.59 5.81
N TYR A 365 10.99 -18.76 5.19
CA TYR A 365 9.72 -19.05 5.89
C TYR A 365 9.66 -20.44 6.56
N PHE A 366 9.50 -21.52 5.77
CA PHE A 366 9.44 -22.91 6.30
C PHE A 366 10.79 -23.66 6.19
N ASN A 367 11.89 -22.97 5.98
CA ASN A 367 13.15 -23.64 5.62
C ASN A 367 13.78 -24.46 6.75
N SER A 368 13.63 -24.05 8.01
CA SER A 368 14.05 -24.85 9.17
C SER A 368 13.19 -26.12 9.36
N TRP A 369 11.96 -26.15 8.84
CA TRP A 369 11.11 -27.34 8.83
C TRP A 369 11.62 -28.36 7.82
N PHE A 370 11.90 -27.90 6.60
CA PHE A 370 12.54 -28.73 5.58
C PHE A 370 13.97 -29.13 5.95
N GLU A 371 14.71 -28.34 6.74
CA GLU A 371 15.98 -28.73 7.34
C GLU A 371 15.80 -29.93 8.29
N TYR A 372 14.77 -29.93 9.14
CA TYR A 372 14.45 -31.05 10.02
C TYR A 372 14.07 -32.29 9.21
N ILE A 373 13.20 -32.15 8.20
CA ILE A 373 12.80 -33.27 7.32
C ILE A 373 14.02 -33.86 6.59
N TYR A 374 14.83 -33.02 5.96
CA TYR A 374 16.03 -33.42 5.21
C TYR A 374 17.06 -34.16 6.09
N LYS A 375 17.12 -33.86 7.39
CA LYS A 375 18.02 -34.50 8.36
C LYS A 375 17.49 -35.80 8.98
N ASN A 376 16.22 -36.14 8.79
CA ASN A 376 15.59 -37.36 9.35
C ASN A 376 14.80 -38.13 8.27
N PRO A 377 15.35 -38.36 7.05
CA PRO A 377 14.57 -38.85 5.90
C PRO A 377 13.86 -40.20 6.17
N GLU A 378 14.40 -41.04 7.04
CA GLU A 378 13.84 -42.33 7.44
C GLU A 378 12.49 -42.22 8.19
N LYS A 379 12.26 -41.13 8.93
CA LYS A 379 10.95 -40.87 9.59
C LYS A 379 9.88 -40.43 8.59
N PHE A 380 10.29 -40.08 7.38
CA PHE A 380 9.55 -39.23 6.45
C PHE A 380 9.34 -39.89 5.08
N GLU A 381 9.68 -41.17 4.93
CA GLU A 381 9.62 -41.91 3.66
C GLU A 381 8.20 -42.08 3.08
N ASN A 382 7.16 -41.96 3.92
CA ASN A 382 5.75 -42.09 3.55
C ASN A 382 4.99 -40.76 3.56
N PHE A 383 5.69 -39.64 3.38
CA PHE A 383 5.12 -38.30 3.31
C PHE A 383 5.44 -37.61 1.99
N ASP A 384 4.43 -36.97 1.42
CA ASP A 384 4.58 -35.94 0.41
C ASP A 384 4.46 -34.54 1.04
N TYR A 385 5.22 -33.58 0.52
CA TYR A 385 5.30 -32.21 1.05
C TYR A 385 4.79 -31.20 0.05
N TYR A 386 4.03 -30.23 0.53
CA TYR A 386 3.49 -29.16 -0.27
C TYR A 386 3.67 -27.81 0.41
N GLU A 387 3.89 -26.75 -0.37
CA GLU A 387 3.78 -25.36 0.07
C GLU A 387 2.66 -24.68 -0.70
N PHE A 388 1.64 -24.20 0.00
CA PHE A 388 0.65 -23.28 -0.53
C PHE A 388 1.10 -21.85 -0.25
N ILE A 389 1.44 -21.13 -1.32
CA ILE A 389 2.00 -19.78 -1.26
C ILE A 389 1.02 -18.84 -1.97
N TYR A 390 0.61 -17.77 -1.30
CA TYR A 390 -0.35 -16.81 -1.83
C TYR A 390 0.03 -15.34 -1.57
N ASP A 391 -0.49 -14.44 -2.40
CA ASP A 391 -0.28 -12.99 -2.32
C ASP A 391 -1.39 -12.31 -1.51
N THR A 392 -1.08 -11.84 -0.31
CA THR A 392 -2.05 -11.26 0.65
C THR A 392 -2.82 -10.05 0.10
N HIS A 393 -2.32 -9.43 -0.96
CA HIS A 393 -2.95 -8.29 -1.63
C HIS A 393 -4.23 -8.63 -2.40
N SER A 394 -4.49 -9.92 -2.63
CA SER A 394 -5.23 -10.33 -3.82
C SER A 394 -6.56 -11.03 -3.62
N MET A 395 -6.81 -11.58 -2.42
CA MET A 395 -8.06 -12.22 -1.99
C MET A 395 -8.09 -12.22 -0.45
N THR A 396 -9.24 -12.52 0.12
CA THR A 396 -9.44 -12.76 1.55
C THR A 396 -8.88 -14.12 2.02
N ALA A 397 -8.70 -14.31 3.33
CA ALA A 397 -8.30 -15.59 3.91
C ALA A 397 -9.30 -16.73 3.65
N GLU A 398 -10.59 -16.40 3.51
CA GLU A 398 -11.66 -17.34 3.16
C GLU A 398 -11.50 -17.81 1.70
N GLU A 399 -11.41 -16.88 0.75
CA GLU A 399 -11.20 -17.19 -0.68
C GLU A 399 -9.90 -17.97 -0.93
N PHE A 400 -8.81 -17.68 -0.23
CA PHE A 400 -7.59 -18.49 -0.30
C PHE A 400 -7.78 -19.90 0.27
N GLY A 401 -8.61 -20.06 1.30
CA GLY A 401 -8.97 -21.36 1.86
C GLY A 401 -9.81 -22.18 0.88
N GLU A 402 -10.85 -21.57 0.30
CA GLU A 402 -11.67 -22.17 -0.76
C GLU A 402 -10.83 -22.55 -1.99
N GLN A 403 -9.90 -21.68 -2.40
CA GLN A 403 -8.99 -21.96 -3.50
C GLN A 403 -8.02 -23.10 -3.18
N LEU A 404 -7.47 -23.18 -1.96
CA LEU A 404 -6.64 -24.30 -1.54
C LEU A 404 -7.42 -25.62 -1.53
N ASN A 405 -8.63 -25.62 -0.94
CA ASN A 405 -9.51 -26.79 -0.92
C ASN A 405 -9.79 -27.30 -2.35
N LYS A 406 -10.18 -26.40 -3.25
CA LYS A 406 -10.40 -26.71 -4.65
C LYS A 406 -9.15 -27.27 -5.34
N ILE A 407 -7.98 -26.68 -5.10
CA ILE A 407 -6.72 -27.18 -5.66
C ILE A 407 -6.38 -28.58 -5.11
N MET A 408 -6.70 -28.87 -3.84
CA MET A 408 -6.51 -30.21 -3.27
C MET A 408 -7.46 -31.24 -3.90
N ASP A 409 -8.74 -30.90 -4.06
CA ASP A 409 -9.73 -31.70 -4.80
C ASP A 409 -9.25 -31.97 -6.25
N GLU A 410 -8.86 -30.93 -7.00
CA GLU A 410 -8.39 -31.03 -8.39
C GLU A 410 -7.08 -31.82 -8.55
N ASN A 411 -6.27 -31.93 -7.50
CA ASN A 411 -5.06 -32.76 -7.48
C ASN A 411 -5.29 -34.16 -6.85
N GLY A 412 -6.54 -34.56 -6.62
CA GLY A 412 -6.91 -35.90 -6.16
C GLY A 412 -6.54 -36.21 -4.71
N PHE A 413 -6.36 -35.20 -3.85
CA PHE A 413 -5.99 -35.41 -2.44
C PHE A 413 -7.02 -36.25 -1.67
N PHE A 414 -8.29 -36.20 -2.10
CA PHE A 414 -9.43 -36.84 -1.46
C PHE A 414 -10.07 -37.94 -2.32
N ASP A 415 -9.42 -38.35 -3.41
CA ASP A 415 -9.86 -39.46 -4.26
C ASP A 415 -9.73 -40.81 -3.53
N GLU A 416 -10.34 -41.87 -4.07
CA GLU A 416 -10.23 -43.24 -3.54
C GLU A 416 -8.77 -43.73 -3.43
N ASN A 417 -7.87 -43.21 -4.28
CA ASN A 417 -6.43 -43.46 -4.26
C ASN A 417 -5.62 -42.22 -3.82
N GLY A 418 -6.27 -41.27 -3.13
CA GLY A 418 -5.66 -40.06 -2.57
C GLY A 418 -4.93 -40.30 -1.25
N TYR A 419 -4.70 -39.23 -0.49
CA TYR A 419 -3.99 -39.30 0.78
C TYR A 419 -4.87 -39.89 1.89
N LYS A 420 -4.34 -40.85 2.64
CA LYS A 420 -4.98 -41.43 3.84
C LYS A 420 -4.99 -40.43 4.99
N GLU A 421 -3.96 -39.60 5.08
CA GLU A 421 -3.80 -38.59 6.13
C GLU A 421 -3.26 -37.28 5.56
N ILE A 422 -3.92 -36.17 5.88
CA ILE A 422 -3.55 -34.83 5.44
C ILE A 422 -3.34 -33.95 6.67
N TYR A 423 -2.18 -33.30 6.72
CA TYR A 423 -1.76 -32.39 7.77
C TYR A 423 -1.63 -30.98 7.19
N LEU A 424 -2.37 -30.01 7.76
CA LEU A 424 -2.28 -28.61 7.36
C LEU A 424 -1.46 -27.85 8.41
N ILE A 425 -0.45 -27.10 7.99
CA ILE A 425 0.41 -26.30 8.88
C ILE A 425 0.39 -24.84 8.41
N GLY A 426 -0.38 -24.01 9.10
CA GLY A 426 -0.59 -22.61 8.75
C GLY A 426 0.07 -21.65 9.73
N HIS A 427 0.74 -20.62 9.22
CA HIS A 427 1.34 -19.56 10.04
C HIS A 427 0.65 -18.22 9.84
N SER A 428 0.43 -17.44 10.92
CA SER A 428 -0.21 -16.13 10.83
C SER A 428 -1.60 -16.24 10.14
N MET A 429 -1.92 -15.39 9.16
CA MET A 429 -3.12 -15.55 8.32
C MET A 429 -3.23 -16.95 7.67
N GLY A 430 -2.12 -17.65 7.45
CA GLY A 430 -2.10 -19.02 6.92
C GLY A 430 -2.81 -20.04 7.81
N GLY A 431 -2.93 -19.80 9.12
CA GLY A 431 -3.74 -20.64 10.00
C GLY A 431 -5.24 -20.50 9.73
N LEU A 432 -5.73 -19.30 9.42
CA LEU A 432 -7.11 -19.11 8.95
C LEU A 432 -7.31 -19.77 7.59
N VAL A 433 -6.40 -19.57 6.63
CA VAL A 433 -6.47 -20.22 5.30
C VAL A 433 -6.54 -21.74 5.44
N ALA A 434 -5.75 -22.34 6.34
CA ALA A 434 -5.81 -23.77 6.64
C ALA A 434 -7.18 -24.21 7.20
N ARG A 435 -7.74 -23.46 8.16
CA ARG A 435 -9.04 -23.75 8.76
C ARG A 435 -10.19 -23.57 7.77
N TYR A 436 -10.19 -22.51 6.96
CA TYR A 436 -11.17 -22.33 5.88
C TYR A 436 -11.06 -23.46 4.85
N ALA A 437 -9.86 -23.84 4.41
CA ALA A 437 -9.66 -24.92 3.46
C ALA A 437 -10.18 -26.28 3.95
N ALA A 438 -10.07 -26.57 5.25
CA ALA A 438 -10.67 -27.76 5.84
C ALA A 438 -12.20 -27.66 5.95
N ASN A 439 -12.72 -26.47 6.27
CA ASN A 439 -14.15 -26.27 6.56
C ASN A 439 -15.06 -26.07 5.34
N VAL A 440 -14.54 -26.04 4.10
CA VAL A 440 -15.37 -26.06 2.88
C VAL A 440 -16.27 -27.31 2.82
N GLN A 441 -15.71 -28.48 3.17
CA GLN A 441 -16.44 -29.74 3.25
C GLN A 441 -15.74 -30.69 4.23
N TYR A 442 -16.50 -31.37 5.08
CA TYR A 442 -15.93 -32.40 5.96
C TYR A 442 -15.30 -33.56 5.16
N ARG A 443 -14.02 -33.78 5.42
CA ARG A 443 -13.10 -34.78 4.89
C ARG A 443 -12.41 -35.52 6.06
N PRO A 444 -12.71 -36.81 6.32
CA PRO A 444 -12.22 -37.51 7.53
C PRO A 444 -10.69 -37.73 7.54
N ASN A 445 -10.05 -37.72 6.37
CA ASN A 445 -8.61 -37.87 6.19
C ASN A 445 -7.80 -36.59 6.48
N ILE A 446 -8.43 -35.43 6.72
CA ILE A 446 -7.74 -34.30 7.36
C ILE A 446 -7.55 -34.67 8.83
N GLU A 447 -6.29 -34.86 9.25
CA GLU A 447 -5.97 -35.45 10.55
C GLU A 447 -5.55 -34.42 11.60
N LYS A 448 -4.79 -33.39 11.22
CA LYS A 448 -4.51 -32.22 12.08
C LYS A 448 -4.50 -30.93 11.28
N ILE A 449 -5.01 -29.87 11.92
CA ILE A 449 -4.80 -28.49 11.50
C ILE A 449 -3.89 -27.84 12.54
N ILE A 450 -2.67 -27.50 12.16
CA ILE A 450 -1.66 -26.96 13.05
C ILE A 450 -1.51 -25.47 12.74
N THR A 451 -1.99 -24.63 13.66
CA THR A 451 -1.94 -23.18 13.52
C THR A 451 -0.83 -22.61 14.39
N ILE A 452 0.10 -21.86 13.79
CA ILE A 452 1.28 -21.31 14.45
C ILE A 452 1.17 -19.79 14.43
N ASN A 453 1.05 -19.17 15.60
CA ASN A 453 0.78 -17.73 15.77
C ASN A 453 -0.30 -17.20 14.84
N ALA A 454 -1.33 -18.01 14.62
CA ALA A 454 -2.37 -17.69 13.66
C ALA A 454 -3.34 -16.66 14.23
N VAL A 455 -3.87 -15.79 13.38
CA VAL A 455 -4.83 -14.74 13.78
C VAL A 455 -6.25 -15.31 13.89
N ASN A 456 -6.42 -16.35 14.71
CA ASN A 456 -7.61 -17.19 14.82
C ASN A 456 -8.91 -16.43 15.20
N LYS A 457 -8.81 -15.33 15.96
CA LYS A 457 -9.91 -14.38 16.25
C LYS A 457 -9.77 -13.06 15.47
N GLY A 458 -8.88 -12.99 14.46
CA GLY A 458 -8.48 -11.75 13.77
C GLY A 458 -7.52 -10.88 14.60
N SER A 459 -7.03 -9.78 14.04
CA SER A 459 -5.98 -8.91 14.62
C SER A 459 -6.54 -7.52 14.98
N PRO A 460 -6.39 -7.03 16.23
CA PRO A 460 -6.77 -5.66 16.62
C PRO A 460 -6.08 -4.58 15.78
N PHE A 461 -4.85 -4.83 15.34
CA PHE A 461 -4.12 -3.93 14.45
C PHE A 461 -4.81 -3.80 13.09
N GLN A 462 -5.38 -4.88 12.54
CA GLN A 462 -6.01 -4.85 11.21
C GLN A 462 -7.42 -4.22 11.20
N ASN A 463 -7.89 -3.73 12.35
CA ASN A 463 -8.98 -2.75 12.41
C ASN A 463 -8.50 -1.30 12.17
N LEU A 464 -7.21 -0.99 12.31
CA LEU A 464 -6.68 0.37 12.08
C LEU A 464 -6.93 0.92 10.67
N PRO A 465 -6.88 0.15 9.56
CA PRO A 465 -7.28 0.64 8.24
C PRO A 465 -8.72 1.16 8.19
N GLN A 466 -9.61 0.70 9.08
CA GLN A 466 -10.99 1.17 9.16
C GLN A 466 -11.07 2.64 9.64
N LEU A 467 -10.00 3.19 10.23
CA LEU A 467 -9.87 4.62 10.56
C LEU A 467 -9.73 5.53 9.32
N PHE A 468 -9.62 4.97 8.11
CA PHE A 468 -9.85 5.73 6.87
C PHE A 468 -11.35 6.02 6.63
N TYR A 469 -12.21 5.90 7.64
CA TYR A 469 -13.63 6.25 7.58
C TYR A 469 -13.86 7.72 7.26
N SER A 470 -14.64 8.00 6.21
CA SER A 470 -14.91 9.36 5.71
C SER A 470 -15.51 10.30 6.75
N GLU A 471 -16.43 9.82 7.61
CA GLU A 471 -16.99 10.61 8.72
C GLU A 471 -15.94 10.95 9.78
N LEU A 472 -14.99 10.05 10.07
CA LEU A 472 -13.88 10.34 10.99
C LEU A 472 -12.93 11.37 10.37
N ILE A 473 -12.59 11.23 9.08
CA ILE A 473 -11.67 12.14 8.39
C ILE A 473 -12.25 13.56 8.28
N SER A 474 -13.56 13.70 8.02
CA SER A 474 -14.21 15.01 7.87
C SER A 474 -14.35 15.78 9.19
N ASN A 475 -14.68 15.10 10.29
CA ASN A 475 -14.92 15.76 11.58
C ASN A 475 -13.65 16.10 12.38
N TYR A 476 -12.54 15.40 12.12
CA TYR A 476 -11.32 15.48 12.90
C TYR A 476 -10.35 16.56 12.33
N THR A 477 -9.69 17.38 13.16
CA THR A 477 -8.74 18.45 12.73
C THR A 477 -7.28 18.14 13.10
N PHE A 478 -6.31 18.31 12.18
CA PHE A 478 -4.88 18.01 12.44
C PHE A 478 -4.33 18.87 13.57
N SER A 479 -3.89 18.23 14.66
CA SER A 479 -3.24 18.92 15.78
C SER A 479 -1.73 18.73 15.74
N LEU A 480 -0.99 19.84 15.83
CA LEU A 480 0.48 19.83 15.96
C LEU A 480 0.95 19.41 17.36
N ASP A 481 0.02 19.32 18.33
CA ASP A 481 0.27 18.93 19.73
C ASP A 481 0.63 17.45 19.88
N ILE A 482 0.65 16.66 18.81
CA ILE A 482 1.16 15.28 18.84
C ILE A 482 2.68 15.19 18.87
N VAL A 483 3.40 16.30 18.66
CA VAL A 483 4.87 16.26 18.54
C VAL A 483 5.59 16.11 19.87
N GLU A 484 5.01 16.60 20.97
CA GLU A 484 5.49 16.27 22.31
C GLU A 484 5.27 14.77 22.63
N PRO A 485 4.07 14.18 22.44
CA PRO A 485 3.86 12.73 22.47
C PRO A 485 4.82 11.92 21.58
N LEU A 486 5.03 12.31 20.31
CA LEU A 486 5.95 11.60 19.41
C LEU A 486 7.41 11.68 19.88
N TYR A 487 7.85 12.84 20.37
CA TYR A 487 9.19 12.99 20.94
C TYR A 487 9.36 12.20 22.25
N SER A 488 8.30 12.11 23.05
CA SER A 488 8.25 11.25 24.24
C SER A 488 8.35 9.78 23.84
N ILE A 489 7.58 9.29 22.86
CA ILE A 489 7.70 7.92 22.31
C ILE A 489 9.13 7.64 21.87
N LEU A 490 9.76 8.53 21.10
CA LEU A 490 11.13 8.34 20.62
C LEU A 490 12.12 8.24 21.80
N THR A 491 12.01 9.14 22.76
CA THR A 491 12.89 9.21 23.93
C THR A 491 12.69 8.01 24.86
N LYS A 492 11.44 7.61 25.13
CA LYS A 492 11.08 6.40 25.87
C LYS A 492 11.56 5.14 25.15
N THR A 493 11.52 5.09 23.82
CA THR A 493 12.05 3.97 23.02
C THR A 493 13.57 3.86 23.15
N ILE A 494 14.28 4.98 23.02
CA ILE A 494 15.74 5.04 23.23
C ILE A 494 16.10 4.60 24.66
N ASN A 495 15.40 5.14 25.67
CA ASN A 495 15.63 4.79 27.07
C ASN A 495 15.29 3.32 27.36
N SER A 496 14.21 2.77 26.79
CA SER A 496 13.85 1.34 26.88
C SER A 496 15.00 0.44 26.42
N ILE A 497 15.66 0.78 25.31
CA ILE A 497 16.82 0.05 24.76
C ILE A 497 18.05 0.17 25.66
N ILE A 498 18.34 1.38 26.15
CA ILE A 498 19.53 1.65 27.00
C ILE A 498 19.37 0.98 28.37
N ASP A 499 18.24 1.20 29.04
CA ASP A 499 17.93 0.71 30.37
C ASP A 499 17.53 -0.77 30.40
N LYS A 500 17.23 -1.36 29.24
CA LYS A 500 16.67 -2.72 29.06
C LYS A 500 15.35 -2.93 29.81
N LYS A 501 14.44 -1.97 29.65
CA LYS A 501 13.13 -1.93 30.33
C LYS A 501 11.97 -1.94 29.32
N PRO A 502 10.78 -2.39 29.73
CA PRO A 502 9.57 -2.25 28.92
C PRO A 502 9.34 -0.83 28.43
N LEU A 503 8.83 -0.71 27.21
CA LEU A 503 8.42 0.56 26.63
C LEU A 503 6.95 0.84 27.03
N ASP A 504 6.74 1.91 27.78
CA ASP A 504 5.41 2.38 28.19
C ASP A 504 5.09 3.69 27.46
N ILE A 505 4.10 3.64 26.56
CA ILE A 505 3.72 4.76 25.67
C ILE A 505 2.20 4.94 25.57
N SER A 506 1.39 4.30 26.42
CA SER A 506 -0.07 4.26 26.19
C SER A 506 -0.74 5.63 26.27
N THR A 507 -0.29 6.51 27.16
CA THR A 507 -0.74 7.91 27.23
C THR A 507 -0.40 8.69 25.96
N GLU A 508 0.79 8.48 25.39
CA GLU A 508 1.17 9.08 24.11
C GLU A 508 0.37 8.51 22.94
N ILE A 509 0.16 7.19 22.90
CA ILE A 509 -0.67 6.54 21.87
C ILE A 509 -2.11 7.01 21.95
N GLU A 510 -2.73 7.10 23.13
CA GLU A 510 -4.07 7.66 23.30
C GLU A 510 -4.13 9.11 22.80
N THR A 511 -3.16 9.93 23.22
CA THR A 511 -3.09 11.34 22.84
C THR A 511 -2.98 11.49 21.32
N ILE A 512 -2.11 10.70 20.68
CA ILE A 512 -1.93 10.70 19.23
C ILE A 512 -3.18 10.15 18.54
N MET A 513 -3.79 9.06 18.99
CA MET A 513 -4.94 8.45 18.33
C MET A 513 -6.22 9.30 18.46
N ARG A 514 -6.37 10.07 19.54
CA ARG A 514 -7.40 11.11 19.67
C ARG A 514 -7.10 12.33 18.80
N LYS A 515 -5.86 12.82 18.83
CA LYS A 515 -5.43 14.06 18.16
C LYS A 515 -4.97 13.87 16.72
N ASN A 516 -4.92 12.63 16.21
CA ASN A 516 -4.39 12.17 14.91
C ASN A 516 -4.67 10.66 14.64
N PRO A 517 -5.95 10.21 14.58
CA PRO A 517 -6.35 8.83 14.22
C PRO A 517 -5.63 8.20 13.02
N LEU A 518 -5.34 8.98 11.97
CA LEU A 518 -4.73 8.45 10.75
C LEU A 518 -3.23 8.14 10.87
N LEU A 519 -2.54 8.61 11.92
CA LEU A 519 -1.07 8.54 11.97
C LEU A 519 -0.56 7.10 11.96
N PHE A 520 -1.03 6.25 12.88
CA PHE A 520 -0.61 4.85 12.96
C PHE A 520 -1.08 3.99 11.78
N PRO A 521 -2.34 4.10 11.28
CA PRO A 521 -2.75 3.47 10.02
C PRO A 521 -1.81 3.75 8.84
N VAL A 522 -1.48 5.02 8.58
CA VAL A 522 -0.55 5.41 7.49
C VAL A 522 0.85 4.84 7.77
N LEU A 523 1.37 5.02 8.98
CA LEU A 523 2.73 4.65 9.36
C LEU A 523 2.97 3.15 9.23
N PHE A 524 2.08 2.34 9.79
CA PHE A 524 2.20 0.90 9.76
C PHE A 524 1.96 0.33 8.36
N SER A 525 1.12 0.96 7.53
CA SER A 525 0.96 0.56 6.12
C SER A 525 2.25 0.82 5.32
N GLU A 526 2.90 1.98 5.49
CA GLU A 526 4.13 2.31 4.76
C GLU A 526 5.35 1.47 5.13
N TYR A 527 5.36 0.90 6.34
CA TYR A 527 6.35 -0.06 6.81
C TYR A 527 5.95 -1.53 6.59
N GLY A 528 4.74 -1.81 6.10
CA GLY A 528 4.25 -3.17 5.86
C GLY A 528 3.92 -3.96 7.12
N ILE A 529 3.57 -3.27 8.21
CA ILE A 529 3.09 -3.84 9.47
C ILE A 529 1.55 -4.04 9.40
N LEU A 530 0.84 -3.14 8.71
CA LEU A 530 -0.56 -3.32 8.34
C LEU A 530 -0.69 -3.76 6.88
N ASP A 531 -1.78 -4.45 6.60
CA ASP A 531 -2.18 -4.85 5.26
C ASP A 531 -3.56 -4.22 5.01
N THR A 532 -3.63 -3.27 4.07
CA THR A 532 -4.84 -2.50 3.73
C THR A 532 -5.63 -3.11 2.57
N PHE A 533 -5.24 -4.32 2.17
CA PHE A 533 -5.79 -5.05 1.03
C PHE A 533 -6.75 -6.15 1.52
N GLN A 534 -7.31 -6.93 0.60
CA GLN A 534 -8.34 -7.93 0.92
C GLN A 534 -7.87 -8.95 1.97
N GLY A 535 -6.61 -9.42 1.90
CA GLY A 535 -6.04 -10.32 2.90
C GLY A 535 -5.98 -9.69 4.30
N GLY A 536 -5.33 -8.53 4.44
CA GLY A 536 -5.25 -7.82 5.71
C GLY A 536 -6.61 -7.42 6.29
N MET A 537 -7.51 -6.92 5.44
CA MET A 537 -8.86 -6.57 5.87
C MET A 537 -9.66 -7.80 6.33
N SER A 538 -9.49 -8.94 5.66
CA SER A 538 -10.12 -10.21 6.02
C SER A 538 -9.66 -10.80 7.35
N ILE A 539 -8.67 -10.19 8.01
CA ILE A 539 -8.23 -10.55 9.36
C ILE A 539 -8.50 -9.45 10.41
N SER A 540 -9.48 -8.57 10.17
CA SER A 540 -10.04 -7.68 11.21
C SER A 540 -10.52 -8.50 12.44
N TYR A 541 -10.35 -7.96 13.64
CA TYR A 541 -10.64 -8.65 14.91
C TYR A 541 -12.14 -8.91 15.12
N VAL A 542 -12.50 -10.00 15.83
CA VAL A 542 -13.91 -10.39 16.07
C VAL A 542 -14.48 -9.93 17.41
N ASN A 543 -13.67 -9.40 18.32
CA ASN A 543 -14.13 -8.96 19.64
C ASN A 543 -14.79 -7.57 19.56
N GLN A 544 -16.12 -7.55 19.40
CA GLN A 544 -16.90 -6.32 19.35
C GLN A 544 -16.81 -5.50 20.65
N GLU A 545 -16.67 -6.12 21.82
CA GLU A 545 -16.57 -5.39 23.10
C GLU A 545 -15.28 -4.58 23.17
N TYR A 546 -14.14 -5.21 22.85
CA TYR A 546 -12.84 -4.56 22.72
C TYR A 546 -12.89 -3.38 21.74
N LEU A 547 -13.40 -3.62 20.53
CA LEU A 547 -13.43 -2.61 19.47
C LEU A 547 -14.35 -1.44 19.84
N SER A 548 -15.51 -1.72 20.41
CA SER A 548 -16.46 -0.68 20.85
C SER A 548 -15.90 0.13 22.02
N ALA A 549 -15.18 -0.50 22.95
CA ALA A 549 -14.54 0.20 24.06
C ALA A 549 -13.40 1.13 23.57
N LEU A 550 -12.57 0.64 22.65
CA LEU A 550 -11.51 1.43 22.00
C LEU A 550 -12.08 2.62 21.22
N GLU A 551 -13.14 2.39 20.42
CA GLU A 551 -13.83 3.45 19.66
C GLU A 551 -14.44 4.51 20.58
N ASN A 552 -15.21 4.08 21.59
CA ASN A 552 -15.84 4.98 22.55
C ASN A 552 -14.80 5.77 23.35
N LYS A 553 -13.68 5.16 23.73
CA LYS A 553 -12.60 5.89 24.39
C LYS A 553 -12.07 6.99 23.47
N LEU A 554 -11.65 6.64 22.26
CA LEU A 554 -10.93 7.55 21.36
C LEU A 554 -11.82 8.63 20.74
N TYR A 555 -13.04 8.28 20.32
CA TYR A 555 -13.84 9.06 19.38
C TYR A 555 -15.27 9.42 19.85
N SER A 556 -15.62 9.19 21.12
CA SER A 556 -16.95 9.50 21.71
C SER A 556 -17.50 10.92 21.51
N ASN A 557 -16.65 11.90 21.15
CA ASN A 557 -17.06 13.27 20.86
C ASN A 557 -17.40 13.53 19.38
N ILE A 558 -17.29 12.52 18.51
CA ILE A 558 -17.55 12.63 17.08
C ILE A 558 -18.87 11.90 16.77
N PRO A 559 -19.87 12.57 16.16
CA PRO A 559 -21.14 11.94 15.84
C PRO A 559 -21.00 11.08 14.57
N PHE A 560 -20.91 9.77 14.74
CA PHE A 560 -20.97 8.81 13.64
C PHE A 560 -22.39 8.25 13.46
N ASN A 561 -22.73 7.90 12.22
CA ASN A 561 -23.99 7.20 11.93
C ASN A 561 -23.90 5.68 12.19
N ASP A 562 -22.73 5.09 11.99
CA ASP A 562 -22.40 3.69 12.28
C ASP A 562 -21.12 3.61 13.16
N SER A 563 -20.82 2.44 13.74
CA SER A 563 -19.50 2.20 14.36
C SER A 563 -18.38 2.17 13.32
N ILE A 564 -17.24 2.78 13.67
CA ILE A 564 -16.03 2.80 12.86
C ILE A 564 -15.42 1.39 12.78
N PHE A 565 -15.29 0.71 13.93
CA PHE A 565 -14.64 -0.59 14.03
C PHE A 565 -15.63 -1.75 13.89
N LYS A 566 -15.69 -2.28 12.67
CA LYS A 566 -16.46 -3.47 12.28
C LYS A 566 -15.66 -4.75 12.56
N ILE A 567 -16.32 -5.73 13.16
CA ILE A 567 -15.81 -7.09 13.33
C ILE A 567 -15.79 -7.86 12.00
N ASN A 568 -15.00 -8.95 11.95
CA ASN A 568 -15.04 -9.89 10.85
C ASN A 568 -16.04 -11.03 11.10
N ASP A 569 -17.23 -10.93 10.52
CA ASP A 569 -18.27 -11.96 10.66
C ASP A 569 -17.88 -13.33 10.06
N LYS A 570 -16.96 -13.38 9.09
CA LYS A 570 -16.51 -14.66 8.49
C LYS A 570 -15.61 -15.44 9.44
N ILE A 571 -14.65 -14.78 10.10
CA ILE A 571 -13.82 -15.42 11.14
C ILE A 571 -14.69 -15.83 12.32
N LYS A 572 -15.64 -14.97 12.73
CA LYS A 572 -16.58 -15.31 13.80
C LYS A 572 -17.37 -16.57 13.45
N LYS A 573 -17.97 -16.62 12.26
CA LYS A 573 -18.69 -17.80 11.76
C LYS A 573 -17.79 -19.05 11.70
N LEU A 574 -16.56 -18.92 11.20
CA LEU A 574 -15.60 -20.03 11.18
C LEU A 574 -15.30 -20.55 12.59
N ASN A 575 -15.25 -19.68 13.61
CA ASN A 575 -15.02 -20.08 15.00
C ASN A 575 -16.27 -20.72 15.64
N ASP A 576 -17.47 -20.25 15.28
CA ASP A 576 -18.75 -20.80 15.75
C ASP A 576 -19.11 -22.16 15.08
N GLU A 577 -18.62 -22.42 13.86
CA GLU A 577 -18.98 -23.57 13.01
C GLU A 577 -17.80 -24.51 12.66
N ASP A 578 -16.64 -24.42 13.34
CA ASP A 578 -15.44 -25.21 12.99
C ASP A 578 -15.63 -26.73 13.18
N MET A 579 -15.76 -27.47 12.07
CA MET A 579 -15.88 -28.93 12.04
C MET A 579 -14.59 -29.67 12.46
N TYR A 580 -13.48 -28.94 12.66
CA TYR A 580 -12.16 -29.49 12.93
C TYR A 580 -11.54 -28.99 14.24
N LEU A 581 -12.35 -28.40 15.12
CA LEU A 581 -11.87 -27.84 16.39
C LEU A 581 -11.08 -28.87 17.21
N GLU A 582 -11.59 -30.10 17.34
CA GLU A 582 -10.95 -31.25 18.01
C GLU A 582 -9.63 -31.71 17.37
N LYS A 583 -9.46 -31.47 16.06
CA LYS A 583 -8.26 -31.81 15.27
C LYS A 583 -7.30 -30.62 15.16
N THR A 584 -7.64 -29.47 15.74
CA THR A 584 -6.85 -28.24 15.65
C THR A 584 -5.85 -28.15 16.82
N ILE A 585 -4.58 -27.92 16.48
CA ILE A 585 -3.47 -27.73 17.42
C ILE A 585 -2.97 -26.30 17.28
N ILE A 586 -2.97 -25.54 18.37
CA ILE A 586 -2.58 -24.12 18.37
C ILE A 586 -1.24 -23.97 19.07
N PHE A 587 -0.25 -23.46 18.35
CA PHE A 587 1.05 -23.05 18.88
C PHE A 587 1.14 -21.53 18.94
N LEU A 588 1.56 -21.03 20.10
CA LEU A 588 1.61 -19.62 20.44
C LEU A 588 3.04 -19.23 20.86
N SER A 589 3.48 -18.03 20.51
CA SER A 589 4.60 -17.39 21.20
C SER A 589 4.18 -16.11 21.88
N GLN A 590 5.05 -15.64 22.77
CA GLN A 590 5.00 -14.31 23.34
C GLN A 590 6.41 -13.73 23.33
N ILE A 591 6.52 -12.43 23.11
CA ILE A 591 7.75 -11.72 23.41
C ILE A 591 7.66 -11.16 24.82
N ASN A 592 8.79 -11.15 25.55
CA ASN A 592 8.82 -10.44 26.81
C ASN A 592 8.55 -8.95 26.54
N GLN A 593 8.04 -8.25 27.56
CA GLN A 593 7.80 -6.80 27.54
C GLN A 593 9.02 -5.94 27.12
N TYR A 594 10.22 -6.54 27.04
CA TYR A 594 11.42 -5.95 26.46
C TYR A 594 12.18 -6.96 25.59
N THR A 595 12.54 -6.55 24.37
CA THR A 595 13.51 -7.23 23.48
C THR A 595 14.64 -6.27 23.09
N SER A 596 15.75 -6.80 22.54
CA SER A 596 16.82 -5.97 21.96
C SER A 596 16.52 -5.43 20.55
N LYS A 597 15.35 -5.74 19.97
CA LYS A 597 14.93 -5.34 18.63
C LYS A 597 13.92 -4.17 18.73
N PRO A 598 14.31 -2.91 18.45
CA PRO A 598 13.49 -1.73 18.74
C PRO A 598 12.09 -1.72 18.13
N HIS A 599 11.96 -2.23 16.89
CA HIS A 599 10.68 -2.29 16.17
C HIS A 599 9.66 -3.21 16.85
N PHE A 600 10.08 -4.32 17.46
CA PHE A 600 9.15 -5.21 18.17
C PHE A 600 8.76 -4.68 19.55
N ASN A 601 9.67 -3.99 20.25
CA ASN A 601 9.27 -3.26 21.48
C ASN A 601 8.21 -2.21 21.14
N PHE A 602 8.35 -1.53 20.00
CA PHE A 602 7.38 -0.55 19.55
C PHE A 602 6.02 -1.19 19.18
N THR A 603 5.98 -2.22 18.31
CA THR A 603 4.70 -2.85 17.94
C THR A 603 3.99 -3.50 19.14
N TYR A 604 4.74 -4.18 20.02
CA TYR A 604 4.24 -4.71 21.30
C TYR A 604 3.56 -3.62 22.13
N SER A 605 4.25 -2.49 22.32
CA SER A 605 3.75 -1.42 23.18
C SER A 605 2.58 -0.65 22.58
N VAL A 606 2.42 -0.64 21.25
CA VAL A 606 1.21 -0.07 20.61
C VAL A 606 0.01 -1.02 20.72
N LEU A 607 0.18 -2.34 20.57
CA LEU A 607 -0.89 -3.31 20.87
C LEU A 607 -1.35 -3.20 22.32
N LYS A 608 -0.39 -3.26 23.25
CA LYS A 608 -0.64 -3.08 24.69
C LYS A 608 -1.35 -1.76 24.97
N ALA A 609 -0.90 -0.66 24.36
CA ALA A 609 -1.53 0.63 24.52
C ALA A 609 -3.00 0.64 24.04
N PHE A 610 -3.35 -0.08 22.98
CA PHE A 610 -4.76 -0.17 22.54
C PHE A 610 -5.62 -0.90 23.55
N SER A 611 -5.14 -1.99 24.16
CA SER A 611 -5.83 -2.71 25.23
C SER A 611 -6.01 -1.83 26.49
N GLU A 612 -4.97 -1.09 26.89
CA GLU A 612 -5.04 -0.13 28.01
C GLU A 612 -6.00 1.05 27.71
N VAL A 613 -6.02 1.56 26.48
CA VAL A 613 -6.95 2.62 26.02
C VAL A 613 -8.40 2.11 26.02
N ALA A 614 -8.64 0.88 25.56
CA ALA A 614 -9.94 0.22 25.66
C ALA A 614 -10.38 -0.03 27.12
N GLY A 615 -9.47 0.08 28.10
CA GLY A 615 -9.76 -0.19 29.51
C GLY A 615 -9.83 -1.70 29.83
N ILE A 616 -9.13 -2.53 29.05
CA ILE A 616 -9.13 -3.98 29.18
C ILE A 616 -7.82 -4.41 29.84
N GLU A 617 -7.95 -4.93 31.07
CA GLU A 617 -6.83 -5.41 31.90
C GLU A 617 -6.55 -6.92 31.74
N ASP A 618 -7.14 -7.56 30.74
CA ASP A 618 -6.94 -8.98 30.43
C ASP A 618 -5.49 -9.26 29.99
N GLU A 619 -4.80 -10.17 30.69
CA GLU A 619 -3.42 -10.53 30.41
C GLU A 619 -3.25 -11.12 29.00
N ASP A 620 -4.23 -11.85 28.46
CA ASP A 620 -4.17 -12.43 27.11
C ASP A 620 -4.45 -11.37 26.01
N MET A 621 -5.00 -10.20 26.38
CA MET A 621 -5.13 -9.02 25.51
C MET A 621 -3.94 -8.06 25.59
N ILE A 622 -3.17 -8.13 26.68
CA ILE A 622 -1.95 -7.32 26.90
C ILE A 622 -0.73 -8.03 26.33
N ASN A 623 -0.60 -9.32 26.59
CA ASN A 623 0.47 -10.16 26.06
C ASN A 623 0.24 -10.42 24.57
N ASN A 624 1.34 -10.41 23.81
CA ASN A 624 1.35 -10.55 22.36
C ASN A 624 2.72 -11.05 21.87
N ASP A 625 2.77 -11.48 20.62
CA ASP A 625 3.99 -12.00 19.96
C ASP A 625 4.78 -10.93 19.15
N GLY A 626 4.38 -9.66 19.29
CA GLY A 626 4.87 -8.52 18.52
C GLY A 626 4.03 -8.18 17.28
N ALA A 627 3.02 -8.98 16.93
CA ALA A 627 2.10 -8.75 15.82
C ALA A 627 0.61 -8.87 16.22
N VAL A 628 0.26 -9.79 17.12
CA VAL A 628 -1.10 -10.01 17.64
C VAL A 628 -1.15 -10.48 19.09
N THR A 629 -2.26 -10.16 19.78
CA THR A 629 -2.51 -10.56 21.18
C THR A 629 -2.56 -12.09 21.34
N LEU A 630 -2.42 -12.60 22.56
CA LEU A 630 -2.59 -14.03 22.80
C LEU A 630 -4.04 -14.47 22.58
N ASP A 631 -5.03 -13.66 23.01
CA ASP A 631 -6.44 -13.92 22.72
C ASP A 631 -6.70 -14.03 21.21
N SER A 632 -6.15 -13.11 20.42
CA SER A 632 -6.25 -13.10 18.95
C SER A 632 -5.83 -14.44 18.31
N GLN A 633 -4.95 -15.18 18.98
CA GLN A 633 -4.43 -16.45 18.52
C GLN A 633 -5.15 -17.69 19.08
N MET A 634 -5.93 -17.54 20.16
CA MET A 634 -6.63 -18.64 20.82
C MET A 634 -8.02 -18.93 20.22
N LEU A 635 -8.58 -20.09 20.57
CA LEU A 635 -9.94 -20.53 20.25
C LEU A 635 -10.49 -21.31 21.45
N GLU A 636 -11.81 -21.31 21.62
CA GLU A 636 -12.50 -21.91 22.76
C GLU A 636 -13.68 -22.78 22.31
N GLY A 637 -14.00 -23.83 23.06
CA GLY A 637 -15.09 -24.76 22.75
C GLY A 637 -15.18 -25.91 23.74
N TYR A 638 -16.33 -26.60 23.79
CA TYR A 638 -16.61 -27.65 24.78
C TYR A 638 -15.70 -28.89 24.64
N GLU A 639 -15.31 -29.22 23.41
CA GLU A 639 -14.27 -30.19 23.06
C GLU A 639 -13.21 -29.49 22.19
N GLY A 640 -12.70 -28.37 22.74
CA GLY A 640 -11.89 -27.37 22.02
C GLY A 640 -10.51 -27.82 21.52
N PRO A 641 -9.78 -26.91 20.86
CA PRO A 641 -8.50 -27.25 20.25
C PRO A 641 -7.41 -27.50 21.30
N THR A 642 -6.40 -28.28 20.91
CA THR A 642 -5.23 -28.48 21.77
C THR A 642 -4.35 -27.23 21.72
N ILE A 643 -4.45 -26.38 22.74
CA ILE A 643 -3.60 -25.20 22.88
C ILE A 643 -2.28 -25.62 23.53
N ASP A 644 -1.20 -25.60 22.75
CA ASP A 644 0.14 -25.82 23.26
C ASP A 644 0.66 -24.54 23.94
N LYS A 645 0.33 -24.37 25.22
CA LYS A 645 0.78 -23.27 26.08
C LYS A 645 2.26 -23.38 26.47
N THR A 646 3.09 -24.04 25.67
CA THR A 646 4.55 -24.07 25.89
C THR A 646 5.12 -22.79 25.33
N PHE A 647 4.95 -21.71 26.10
CA PHE A 647 5.30 -20.35 25.71
C PHE A 647 6.74 -20.29 25.18
N TYR A 648 6.87 -20.04 23.88
CA TYR A 648 8.16 -19.72 23.26
C TYR A 648 8.54 -18.28 23.62
N GLU A 649 8.82 -18.04 24.90
CA GLU A 649 9.18 -16.74 25.45
C GLU A 649 10.32 -16.10 24.63
N ASN A 650 10.19 -14.79 24.36
CA ASN A 650 11.11 -14.02 23.53
C ASN A 650 11.19 -14.45 22.07
N THR A 651 10.24 -15.26 21.59
CA THR A 651 10.17 -15.64 20.17
C THR A 651 9.15 -14.74 19.47
N VAL A 652 9.66 -13.87 18.60
CA VAL A 652 8.87 -12.98 17.73
C VAL A 652 8.02 -13.81 16.77
N HIS A 653 6.81 -13.31 16.43
CA HIS A 653 5.91 -13.85 15.40
C HIS A 653 6.62 -14.59 14.24
N GLU A 654 7.43 -13.90 13.43
CA GLU A 654 8.12 -14.52 12.27
C GLU A 654 9.27 -15.49 12.64
N ASP A 655 9.90 -15.32 13.82
CA ASP A 655 11.04 -16.15 14.23
C ASP A 655 10.59 -17.50 14.82
N ILE A 656 9.29 -17.67 15.16
CA ILE A 656 8.77 -18.94 15.71
C ILE A 656 8.91 -20.09 14.71
N LEU A 657 8.81 -19.81 13.40
CA LEU A 657 9.01 -20.82 12.35
C LEU A 657 10.44 -21.36 12.25
N LYS A 658 11.39 -20.74 12.94
CA LYS A 658 12.80 -21.17 13.03
C LYS A 658 13.09 -21.85 14.39
N ASN A 659 12.12 -21.91 15.29
CA ASN A 659 12.28 -22.53 16.60
C ASN A 659 12.36 -24.06 16.47
N LYS A 660 13.53 -24.62 16.79
CA LYS A 660 13.82 -26.05 16.62
C LYS A 660 13.00 -26.94 17.53
N ASP A 661 12.64 -26.46 18.72
CA ASP A 661 11.85 -27.22 19.68
C ASP A 661 10.37 -27.26 19.25
N LEU A 662 9.83 -26.17 18.69
CA LEU A 662 8.53 -26.17 17.99
C LEU A 662 8.52 -27.19 16.84
N ILE A 663 9.44 -27.05 15.89
CA ILE A 663 9.50 -27.91 14.68
C ILE A 663 9.58 -29.38 15.09
N LYS A 664 10.48 -29.70 16.02
CA LYS A 664 10.66 -31.05 16.55
C LYS A 664 9.37 -31.57 17.17
N ARG A 665 8.74 -30.77 18.04
CA ARG A 665 7.52 -31.16 18.76
C ARG A 665 6.35 -31.39 17.83
N VAL A 666 6.14 -30.50 16.85
CA VAL A 666 5.09 -30.65 15.85
C VAL A 666 5.22 -31.97 15.10
N PHE A 667 6.43 -32.33 14.66
CA PHE A 667 6.64 -33.63 14.02
C PHE A 667 6.49 -34.81 14.99
N GLU A 668 7.17 -34.79 16.14
CA GLU A 668 7.27 -35.95 17.04
C GLU A 668 5.98 -36.23 17.84
N GLU A 669 5.17 -35.23 18.16
CA GLU A 669 3.95 -35.39 18.97
C GLU A 669 2.65 -35.45 18.14
N TYR A 670 2.60 -34.80 16.97
CA TYR A 670 1.35 -34.56 16.23
C TYR A 670 1.33 -35.05 14.77
N ILE A 671 2.46 -35.48 14.18
CA ILE A 671 2.53 -35.91 12.75
C ILE A 671 3.10 -37.34 12.60
N LEU A 672 4.10 -37.72 13.40
CA LEU A 672 4.78 -39.01 13.34
C LEU A 672 4.21 -40.08 14.30
N LYS A 673 3.23 -39.69 15.13
CA LYS A 673 2.64 -40.50 16.20
C LYS A 673 1.28 -41.04 15.80
#